data_AF-A0A2Z6ADS0-F1
#
_entry.id   AF-A0A2Z6ADS0-F1
#
_cell.length_a   1.000
_cell.length_b   1.000
_cell.length_c   1.000
_cell.angle_alpha   90.00
_cell.angle_beta   90.00
_cell.angle_gamma   90.00
#
_symmetry.space_group_name_H-M   'P 1'
#
loop_
_entity.id
_entity.type
_entity.pdbx_description
1 polymer ?
#
loop_
_entity_poly.entity_id
_entity_poly.type
_entity_poly.pdbx_seq_one_letter_code
_entity_poly.pdbx_strand_id
1 'polypeptide(L)'
;MATVVLTAVGTALGGPVGAAIGGLIGNVIDHQILFKPKGREGARLADLQVQTSSYGTQVPKLFGTMRVAGTVIWATDLKEVQSRSGGGKGRGSVTSYSYSASFAVALSARAIGQVRRIWADGNLLRGAAGDFKTEVSAFRVHGGGEDQAVDPLIAAAQGIGVTPAHRGIAYVVFEDLALADYGNRIPSLTFEVEADHGPVAIGAVAGALSDGRLGGEGLAQVAGFAASGGDVRAAIAPLVEAYGLALRSDGAGLRLAAVGDGAEGAIDADGLARRVNGRDVDPAERSGAAADAVPVALSLRHHDAARDYQAGVQRVTRPGAGRQEVGMDLPVVMAADDARALAAARLADGWTGRATMTLRCDWRALALTPGAVVEVAQVPGLWRIEEREWEAMAVRLALRRVPGAGGTLPAGASSGAIVRQVDAPHGVTRLMLADLPPIRDGVASAPLLVAAASGGAGWRSAALFVMSESGEAMPIGRSALRAVMGVADDILPQGSATLVDRRHSLRVTLLADDMMLGGADEAALGQGRNLCLVGGELIQFEHAERIGADRYRLSGLRRGLRGTEWAMAGHGPSEPFLLIEEDRLVEPLAAMGRVGEPGAMARVAALGLGDVAPVEAAMTIEGAAIVPPSPVHLTVRGEGGGWRIGWIRRSRAGWRWNSGGDVPLGEEVERYAIRLLDGGAVVRSAESGVPQWTYDAAMVAADGTAGRSLVVEVRQMGTLAPGRVAAIDFVA
;
A
#
# COMPACT_ATOMS: atom_id res chain seq x y z
N MET A 1 -35.46 -37.69 -26.69
CA MET A 1 -36.91 -37.63 -27.01
C MET A 1 -37.16 -36.98 -28.37
N ALA A 2 -36.26 -36.09 -28.82
CA ALA A 2 -36.37 -35.47 -30.14
C ALA A 2 -36.22 -36.50 -31.27
N THR A 3 -35.41 -37.56 -31.08
CA THR A 3 -35.25 -38.64 -32.08
C THR A 3 -36.57 -39.33 -32.41
N VAL A 4 -37.37 -39.68 -31.40
CA VAL A 4 -38.65 -40.38 -31.62
C VAL A 4 -39.67 -39.48 -32.29
N VAL A 5 -39.74 -38.20 -31.88
CA VAL A 5 -40.67 -37.22 -32.43
C VAL A 5 -40.32 -36.81 -33.86
N LEU A 6 -39.05 -36.54 -34.15
CA LEU A 6 -38.59 -36.12 -35.49
C LEU A 6 -38.54 -37.30 -36.47
N THR A 7 -38.28 -38.51 -36.00
CA THR A 7 -38.45 -39.72 -36.82
C THR A 7 -39.92 -39.92 -37.18
N ALA A 8 -40.84 -39.73 -36.24
CA ALA A 8 -42.28 -39.83 -36.50
C ALA A 8 -42.78 -38.76 -37.49
N VAL A 9 -42.35 -37.50 -37.34
CA VAL A 9 -42.69 -36.41 -38.27
C VAL A 9 -42.06 -36.61 -39.65
N GLY A 10 -40.80 -37.05 -39.71
CA GLY A 10 -40.11 -37.40 -40.95
C GLY A 10 -40.75 -38.58 -41.69
N THR A 11 -41.28 -39.56 -40.94
CA THR A 11 -42.05 -40.68 -41.50
C THR A 11 -43.37 -40.20 -42.10
N ALA A 12 -44.06 -39.28 -41.41
CA ALA A 12 -45.36 -38.76 -41.84
C ALA A 12 -45.29 -37.87 -43.10
N LEU A 13 -44.17 -37.18 -43.33
CA LEU A 13 -44.00 -36.26 -44.47
C LEU A 13 -43.22 -36.87 -45.64
N GLY A 14 -42.33 -37.84 -45.42
CA GLY A 14 -41.39 -38.34 -46.43
C GLY A 14 -41.20 -39.85 -46.48
N GLY A 15 -42.03 -40.64 -45.78
CA GLY A 15 -41.93 -42.10 -45.76
C GLY A 15 -40.61 -42.61 -45.14
N PRO A 16 -40.15 -43.83 -45.49
CA PRO A 16 -39.00 -44.48 -44.86
C PRO A 16 -37.68 -43.69 -44.96
N VAL A 17 -37.52 -42.89 -46.01
CA VAL A 17 -36.34 -42.04 -46.23
C VAL A 17 -36.41 -40.78 -45.34
N GLY A 18 -37.60 -40.17 -45.20
CA GLY A 18 -37.82 -39.06 -44.26
C GLY A 18 -37.65 -39.48 -42.80
N ALA A 19 -37.99 -40.73 -42.46
CA ALA A 19 -37.74 -41.31 -41.14
C ALA A 19 -36.23 -41.42 -40.83
N ALA A 20 -35.42 -41.84 -41.80
CA ALA A 20 -33.96 -41.95 -41.64
C ALA A 20 -33.29 -40.57 -41.46
N ILE A 21 -33.75 -39.55 -42.20
CA ILE A 21 -33.26 -38.18 -42.07
C ILE A 21 -33.70 -37.55 -40.73
N GLY A 22 -34.97 -37.73 -40.34
CA GLY A 22 -35.50 -37.29 -39.05
C GLY A 22 -34.83 -37.97 -37.85
N GLY A 23 -34.45 -39.24 -38.00
CA GLY A 23 -33.68 -40.00 -37.01
C GLY A 23 -32.23 -39.52 -36.86
N LEU A 24 -31.55 -39.19 -37.97
CA LEU A 24 -30.19 -38.65 -37.92
C LEU A 24 -30.12 -37.25 -37.29
N ILE A 25 -31.06 -36.36 -37.66
CA ILE A 25 -31.13 -35.00 -37.08
C ILE A 25 -31.56 -35.07 -35.60
N GLY A 26 -32.51 -35.93 -35.27
CA GLY A 26 -32.96 -36.14 -33.89
C GLY A 26 -31.88 -36.72 -32.98
N ASN A 27 -31.00 -37.59 -33.50
CA ASN A 27 -29.88 -38.18 -32.77
C ASN A 27 -28.78 -37.14 -32.49
N VAL A 28 -28.48 -36.24 -33.44
CA VAL A 28 -27.59 -35.10 -33.24
C VAL A 28 -28.13 -34.12 -32.18
N ILE A 29 -29.43 -33.85 -32.19
CA ILE A 29 -30.10 -32.97 -31.22
C ILE A 29 -30.16 -33.63 -29.83
N ASP A 30 -30.51 -34.91 -29.74
CA ASP A 30 -30.53 -35.63 -28.47
C ASP A 30 -29.10 -35.73 -27.86
N HIS A 31 -28.03 -35.86 -28.66
CA HIS A 31 -26.63 -35.81 -28.18
C HIS A 31 -26.12 -34.42 -27.78
N GLN A 32 -26.58 -33.35 -28.44
CA GLN A 32 -26.12 -31.98 -28.16
C GLN A 32 -26.90 -31.30 -27.01
N ILE A 33 -28.16 -31.69 -26.78
CA ILE A 33 -29.07 -30.99 -25.84
C ILE A 33 -29.49 -31.85 -24.65
N LEU A 34 -29.78 -33.14 -24.84
CA LEU A 34 -30.31 -34.03 -23.77
C LEU A 34 -29.24 -34.91 -23.11
N PHE A 35 -28.26 -35.39 -23.88
CA PHE A 35 -27.09 -36.14 -23.39
C PHE A 35 -25.81 -35.32 -23.45
N LYS A 36 -25.91 -33.99 -23.33
CA LYS A 36 -24.73 -33.16 -23.06
C LYS A 36 -24.07 -33.76 -21.81
N PRO A 37 -22.85 -34.32 -21.88
CA PRO A 37 -22.15 -34.72 -20.66
C PRO A 37 -22.17 -33.51 -19.75
N LYS A 38 -22.55 -33.67 -18.46
CA LYS A 38 -22.52 -32.58 -17.46
C LYS A 38 -21.28 -31.75 -17.76
N GLY A 39 -21.47 -30.52 -18.22
CA GLY A 39 -20.37 -29.71 -18.72
C GLY A 39 -19.32 -29.65 -17.62
N ARG A 40 -18.17 -30.28 -17.84
CA ARG A 40 -16.99 -30.01 -17.01
C ARG A 40 -16.65 -28.57 -17.36
N GLU A 41 -16.98 -27.64 -16.48
CA GLU A 41 -16.42 -26.30 -16.56
C GLU A 41 -14.90 -26.46 -16.48
N GLY A 42 -14.20 -26.14 -17.57
CA GLY A 42 -12.74 -26.08 -17.57
C GLY A 42 -12.25 -25.04 -16.57
N ALA A 43 -11.00 -25.16 -16.12
CA ALA A 43 -10.40 -24.17 -15.24
C ALA A 43 -10.47 -22.78 -15.91
N ARG A 44 -11.24 -21.87 -15.33
CA ARG A 44 -11.33 -20.47 -15.78
C ARG A 44 -10.30 -19.63 -15.03
N LEU A 45 -9.85 -18.56 -15.67
CA LEU A 45 -9.07 -17.55 -14.99
C LEU A 45 -9.93 -16.92 -13.88
N ALA A 46 -9.53 -17.08 -12.63
CA ALA A 46 -10.20 -16.43 -11.51
C ALA A 46 -9.94 -14.92 -11.57
N ASP A 47 -10.98 -14.11 -11.38
CA ASP A 47 -10.81 -12.67 -11.25
C ASP A 47 -10.20 -12.35 -9.88
N LEU A 48 -9.16 -11.52 -9.87
CA LEU A 48 -8.49 -11.06 -8.65
C LEU A 48 -9.45 -10.33 -7.71
N GLN A 49 -10.57 -9.81 -8.21
CA GLN A 49 -11.56 -9.08 -7.41
C GLN A 49 -12.46 -9.98 -6.54
N VAL A 50 -12.54 -11.28 -6.82
CA VAL A 50 -13.50 -12.17 -6.16
C VAL A 50 -12.80 -13.03 -5.09
N GLN A 51 -12.74 -12.52 -3.87
CA GLN A 51 -12.45 -13.35 -2.70
C GLN A 51 -13.71 -14.15 -2.33
N THR A 52 -13.65 -15.48 -2.45
CA THR A 52 -14.74 -16.36 -1.99
C THR A 52 -14.28 -17.15 -0.77
N SER A 53 -15.07 -17.07 0.30
CA SER A 53 -14.94 -17.94 1.48
C SER A 53 -16.23 -18.75 1.57
N SER A 54 -16.28 -19.82 0.79
CA SER A 54 -17.43 -20.72 0.72
C SER A 54 -16.94 -22.15 0.79
N TYR A 55 -17.71 -23.01 1.47
CA TYR A 55 -17.34 -24.42 1.57
C TYR A 55 -17.30 -25.07 0.18
N GLY A 56 -16.23 -25.79 -0.12
CA GLY A 56 -16.01 -26.41 -1.43
C GLY A 56 -15.32 -25.54 -2.47
N THR A 57 -14.94 -24.28 -2.16
CA THR A 57 -14.05 -23.49 -3.01
C THR A 57 -12.68 -24.17 -3.12
N GLN A 58 -12.16 -24.29 -4.34
CA GLN A 58 -10.85 -24.88 -4.59
C GLN A 58 -9.72 -23.91 -4.19
N VAL A 59 -8.71 -24.42 -3.49
CA VAL A 59 -7.46 -23.69 -3.25
C VAL A 59 -6.43 -24.16 -4.29
N PRO A 60 -5.87 -23.26 -5.12
CA PRO A 60 -4.99 -23.65 -6.21
C PRO A 60 -3.62 -24.15 -5.70
N LYS A 61 -3.00 -25.07 -6.44
CA LYS A 61 -1.57 -25.36 -6.29
C LYS A 61 -0.80 -24.35 -7.13
N LEU A 62 0.01 -23.51 -6.48
CA LEU A 62 0.77 -22.46 -7.14
C LEU A 62 2.14 -22.97 -7.57
N PHE A 63 2.56 -22.52 -8.75
CA PHE A 63 3.89 -22.75 -9.31
C PHE A 63 4.47 -21.41 -9.78
N GLY A 64 5.77 -21.22 -9.62
CA GLY A 64 6.46 -19.97 -9.96
C GLY A 64 5.93 -18.77 -9.16
N THR A 65 5.87 -17.59 -9.78
CA THR A 65 5.38 -16.36 -9.14
C THR A 65 4.03 -15.94 -9.71
N MET A 66 3.04 -15.74 -8.84
CA MET A 66 1.67 -15.40 -9.24
C MET A 66 0.99 -14.49 -8.22
N ARG A 67 0.01 -13.69 -8.67
CA ARG A 67 -0.95 -13.05 -7.77
C ARG A 67 -2.23 -13.86 -7.65
N VAL A 68 -2.63 -14.17 -6.43
CA VAL A 68 -3.80 -15.00 -6.12
C VAL A 68 -4.75 -14.28 -5.16
N ALA A 69 -6.06 -14.48 -5.32
CA ALA A 69 -7.04 -14.10 -4.30
C ALA A 69 -7.07 -15.18 -3.22
N GLY A 70 -6.81 -14.80 -1.96
CA GLY A 70 -6.74 -15.76 -0.87
C GLY A 70 -8.13 -16.15 -0.34
N THR A 71 -8.26 -17.33 0.27
CA THR A 71 -9.52 -17.79 0.90
C THR A 71 -9.44 -17.63 2.41
N VAL A 72 -10.38 -16.93 3.04
CA VAL A 72 -10.40 -16.81 4.51
C VAL A 72 -10.77 -18.17 5.10
N ILE A 73 -9.90 -18.72 5.94
CA ILE A 73 -10.09 -20.04 6.59
C ILE A 73 -10.38 -19.93 8.08
N TRP A 74 -10.10 -18.76 8.68
CA TRP A 74 -10.38 -18.46 10.09
C TRP A 74 -10.47 -16.94 10.29
N ALA A 75 -11.30 -16.48 11.22
CA ALA A 75 -11.40 -15.07 11.63
C ALA A 75 -11.97 -14.96 13.04
N THR A 76 -11.60 -13.91 13.77
CA THR A 76 -12.25 -13.48 15.01
C THR A 76 -13.39 -12.49 14.72
N ASP A 77 -14.21 -12.22 15.73
CA ASP A 77 -15.10 -11.06 15.71
C ASP A 77 -14.29 -9.75 15.62
N LEU A 78 -14.96 -8.68 15.16
CA LEU A 78 -14.39 -7.34 15.10
C LEU A 78 -14.13 -6.83 16.52
N LYS A 79 -12.89 -6.46 16.81
CA LYS A 79 -12.50 -5.84 18.08
C LYS A 79 -12.67 -4.33 17.98
N GLU A 80 -13.64 -3.80 18.72
CA GLU A 80 -13.91 -2.36 18.83
C GLU A 80 -13.12 -1.78 20.01
N VAL A 81 -12.33 -0.74 19.75
CA VAL A 81 -11.66 0.05 20.78
C VAL A 81 -12.24 1.45 20.75
N GLN A 82 -12.80 1.87 21.88
CA GLN A 82 -13.34 3.22 22.07
C GLN A 82 -12.28 4.09 22.71
N SER A 83 -11.95 5.22 22.08
CA SER A 83 -11.12 6.25 22.70
C SER A 83 -11.88 7.56 22.77
N ARG A 84 -12.02 8.08 23.99
CA ARG A 84 -12.71 9.33 24.27
C ARG A 84 -11.68 10.45 24.34
N SER A 85 -11.78 11.41 23.44
CA SER A 85 -10.95 12.62 23.47
C SER A 85 -11.83 13.86 23.67
N GLY A 86 -11.38 14.77 24.54
CA GLY A 86 -12.14 15.96 24.89
C GLY A 86 -13.10 15.75 26.07
N GLY A 87 -12.99 16.64 27.05
CA GLY A 87 -13.81 16.66 28.26
C GLY A 87 -13.48 17.85 29.17
N GLY A 88 -12.92 18.93 28.61
CA GLY A 88 -12.65 20.17 29.34
C GLY A 88 -13.85 21.11 29.29
N LYS A 89 -13.96 22.02 30.28
CA LYS A 89 -15.00 23.05 30.35
C LYS A 89 -15.10 23.81 29.01
N GLY A 90 -16.18 23.54 28.27
CA GLY A 90 -16.53 24.23 27.02
C GLY A 90 -16.24 23.51 25.70
N ARG A 91 -15.59 22.33 25.69
CA ARG A 91 -15.34 21.55 24.45
C ARG A 91 -16.05 20.20 24.51
N GLY A 92 -16.88 19.90 23.51
CA GLY A 92 -17.61 18.64 23.43
C GLY A 92 -16.69 17.42 23.39
N SER A 93 -17.09 16.32 24.05
CA SER A 93 -16.34 15.06 23.99
C SER A 93 -16.58 14.37 22.66
N VAL A 94 -15.51 13.99 21.96
CA VAL A 94 -15.56 13.18 20.74
C VAL A 94 -15.13 11.76 21.10
N THR A 95 -16.07 10.83 21.06
CA THR A 95 -15.79 9.38 21.13
C THR A 95 -15.41 8.91 19.74
N SER A 96 -14.18 8.43 19.57
CA SER A 96 -13.72 7.78 18.35
C SER A 96 -13.72 6.27 18.53
N TYR A 97 -14.11 5.57 17.47
CA TYR A 97 -14.21 4.11 17.42
C TYR A 97 -13.18 3.61 16.42
N SER A 98 -12.32 2.68 16.83
CA SER A 98 -11.41 1.97 15.94
C SER A 98 -11.72 0.48 15.95
N TYR A 99 -11.72 -0.14 14.77
CA TYR A 99 -12.02 -1.55 14.59
C TYR A 99 -10.77 -2.28 14.09
N SER A 100 -10.53 -3.46 14.62
CA SER A 100 -9.49 -4.38 14.16
C SER A 100 -9.99 -5.81 14.09
N ALA A 101 -9.36 -6.65 13.29
CA ALA A 101 -9.68 -8.08 13.23
C ALA A 101 -8.42 -8.94 13.07
N SER A 102 -8.48 -10.13 13.64
CA SER A 102 -7.51 -11.19 13.44
C SER A 102 -8.10 -12.28 12.54
N PHE A 103 -7.38 -12.68 11.49
CA PHE A 103 -7.89 -13.68 10.53
C PHE A 103 -6.76 -14.37 9.76
N ALA A 104 -7.07 -15.56 9.22
CA ALA A 104 -6.16 -16.37 8.45
C ALA A 104 -6.66 -16.60 7.02
N VAL A 105 -5.74 -16.54 6.05
CA VAL A 105 -6.05 -16.60 4.62
C VAL A 105 -5.19 -17.67 3.93
N ALA A 106 -5.83 -18.70 3.39
CA ALA A 106 -5.19 -19.73 2.58
C ALA A 106 -4.83 -19.19 1.18
N LEU A 107 -3.62 -19.53 0.72
CA LEU A 107 -3.04 -19.04 -0.53
C LEU A 107 -2.79 -20.16 -1.53
N SER A 108 -2.27 -21.29 -1.08
CA SER A 108 -1.95 -22.42 -1.96
C SER A 108 -2.11 -23.78 -1.30
N ALA A 109 -2.60 -24.78 -2.03
CA ALA A 109 -2.64 -26.19 -1.62
C ALA A 109 -1.30 -26.91 -1.87
N ARG A 110 -0.20 -26.16 -1.75
CA ARG A 110 1.19 -26.57 -1.90
C ARG A 110 2.05 -25.60 -1.07
N ALA A 111 3.24 -26.05 -0.70
CA ALA A 111 4.24 -25.18 -0.10
C ALA A 111 4.64 -24.01 -1.03
N ILE A 112 4.94 -22.86 -0.44
CA ILE A 112 5.39 -21.63 -1.13
C ILE A 112 6.72 -21.16 -0.58
N GLY A 113 7.47 -20.38 -1.36
CA GLY A 113 8.70 -19.74 -0.90
C GLY A 113 8.42 -18.52 -0.03
N GLN A 114 7.68 -17.55 -0.55
CA GLN A 114 7.39 -16.31 0.18
C GLN A 114 6.15 -15.56 -0.33
N VAL A 115 5.62 -14.69 0.53
CA VAL A 115 4.62 -13.67 0.18
C VAL A 115 5.34 -12.31 0.02
N ARG A 116 5.21 -11.71 -1.17
CA ARG A 116 5.88 -10.46 -1.52
C ARG A 116 4.99 -9.27 -1.21
N ARG A 117 4.12 -8.89 -2.14
CA ARG A 117 3.17 -7.78 -2.01
C ARG A 117 1.78 -8.30 -1.64
N ILE A 118 1.03 -7.48 -0.91
CA ILE A 118 -0.36 -7.78 -0.52
C ILE A 118 -1.22 -6.58 -0.88
N TRP A 119 -2.40 -6.82 -1.43
CA TRP A 119 -3.40 -5.77 -1.68
C TRP A 119 -4.72 -6.09 -0.98
N ALA A 120 -5.34 -5.05 -0.42
CA ALA A 120 -6.65 -5.04 0.22
C ALA A 120 -7.59 -4.12 -0.57
N ASP A 121 -8.72 -4.65 -1.05
CA ASP A 121 -9.70 -3.94 -1.90
C ASP A 121 -9.04 -3.25 -3.12
N GLY A 122 -7.97 -3.86 -3.65
CA GLY A 122 -7.18 -3.34 -4.77
C GLY A 122 -6.06 -2.37 -4.39
N ASN A 123 -6.03 -1.86 -3.16
CA ASN A 123 -4.98 -0.98 -2.65
C ASN A 123 -3.83 -1.78 -2.02
N LEU A 124 -2.60 -1.31 -2.17
CA LEU A 124 -1.41 -1.92 -1.59
C LEU A 124 -1.50 -1.87 -0.06
N LEU A 125 -1.57 -3.04 0.57
CA LEU A 125 -1.55 -3.23 2.02
C LEU A 125 -0.13 -3.54 2.52
N ARG A 126 0.66 -4.29 1.74
CA ARG A 126 2.05 -4.62 2.07
C ARG A 126 2.94 -4.45 0.85
N GLY A 127 4.00 -3.68 1.00
CA GLY A 127 5.02 -3.45 -0.03
C GLY A 127 5.97 -4.63 -0.24
N ALA A 128 6.79 -4.56 -1.29
CA ALA A 128 7.80 -5.57 -1.60
C ALA A 128 8.92 -5.61 -0.56
N ALA A 129 9.19 -4.50 0.12
CA ALA A 129 10.11 -4.42 1.26
C ALA A 129 9.52 -5.05 2.54
N GLY A 130 8.24 -5.44 2.49
CA GLY A 130 7.53 -6.09 3.58
C GLY A 130 6.88 -5.15 4.59
N ASP A 131 6.86 -3.86 4.28
CA ASP A 131 6.26 -2.81 5.10
C ASP A 131 4.74 -2.71 4.87
N PHE A 132 4.00 -2.61 5.97
CA PHE A 132 2.54 -2.52 5.95
C PHE A 132 2.07 -1.07 5.84
N LYS A 133 1.05 -0.85 5.01
CA LYS A 133 0.44 0.47 4.76
C LYS A 133 -0.68 0.84 5.73
N THR A 134 -1.11 -0.14 6.51
CA THR A 134 -2.14 -0.04 7.55
C THR A 134 -1.65 -0.81 8.77
N GLU A 135 -2.05 -0.36 9.96
CA GLU A 135 -1.61 -0.93 11.23
C GLU A 135 -2.00 -2.41 11.34
N VAL A 136 -1.03 -3.24 11.67
CA VAL A 136 -1.21 -4.66 11.97
C VAL A 136 -0.28 -5.00 13.13
N SER A 137 -0.79 -5.71 14.14
CA SER A 137 0.00 -6.03 15.33
C SER A 137 1.04 -7.11 15.04
N ALA A 138 0.66 -8.12 14.26
CA ALA A 138 1.58 -9.13 13.77
C ALA A 138 1.11 -9.72 12.44
N PHE A 139 2.06 -10.13 11.62
CA PHE A 139 1.83 -10.86 10.38
C PHE A 139 2.69 -12.12 10.36
N ARG A 140 2.06 -13.27 10.15
CA ARG A 140 2.75 -14.58 10.10
C ARG A 140 2.49 -15.27 8.77
N VAL A 141 3.53 -15.85 8.19
CA VAL A 141 3.43 -16.67 6.98
C VAL A 141 3.69 -18.12 7.35
N HIS A 142 2.76 -18.98 7.01
CA HIS A 142 2.83 -20.43 7.14
C HIS A 142 3.07 -21.00 5.74
N GLY A 143 4.29 -21.49 5.50
CA GLY A 143 4.78 -21.84 4.17
C GLY A 143 4.13 -23.06 3.51
N GLY A 144 3.30 -23.84 4.23
CA GLY A 144 2.55 -24.98 3.69
C GLY A 144 3.28 -26.31 3.66
N GLY A 145 4.34 -26.47 4.48
CA GLY A 145 5.03 -27.74 4.67
C GLY A 145 4.19 -28.79 5.42
N GLU A 146 4.52 -30.06 5.27
CA GLU A 146 3.89 -31.17 6.00
C GLU A 146 4.29 -31.20 7.49
N ASP A 147 5.41 -30.58 7.83
CA ASP A 147 5.95 -30.45 9.18
C ASP A 147 5.50 -29.16 9.90
N GLN A 148 4.68 -28.34 9.25
CA GLN A 148 4.23 -27.07 9.79
C GLN A 148 3.48 -27.21 11.12
N ALA A 149 3.75 -26.28 12.03
CA ALA A 149 3.14 -26.20 13.35
C ALA A 149 1.78 -25.47 13.32
N VAL A 150 1.01 -25.63 14.39
CA VAL A 150 -0.24 -24.88 14.60
C VAL A 150 0.07 -23.41 14.87
N ASP A 151 -0.71 -22.49 14.29
CA ASP A 151 -0.56 -21.05 14.59
C ASP A 151 -0.97 -20.75 16.06
N PRO A 152 -0.13 -20.04 16.83
CA PRO A 152 -0.38 -19.80 18.25
C PRO A 152 -1.62 -18.92 18.52
N LEU A 153 -1.95 -17.98 17.65
CA LEU A 153 -3.13 -17.11 17.83
C LEU A 153 -4.43 -17.90 17.61
N ILE A 154 -4.46 -18.72 16.57
CA ILE A 154 -5.60 -19.60 16.29
C ILE A 154 -5.73 -20.66 17.40
N ALA A 155 -4.62 -21.23 17.85
CA ALA A 155 -4.58 -22.19 18.96
C ALA A 155 -5.07 -21.58 20.28
N ALA A 156 -4.71 -20.33 20.56
CA ALA A 156 -5.20 -19.62 21.74
C ALA A 156 -6.72 -19.39 21.67
N ALA A 157 -7.26 -19.07 20.49
CA ALA A 157 -8.68 -18.82 20.31
C ALA A 157 -9.54 -20.10 20.30
N GLN A 158 -9.04 -21.20 19.72
CA GLN A 158 -9.83 -22.42 19.52
C GLN A 158 -9.44 -23.59 20.44
N GLY A 159 -8.25 -23.56 21.04
CA GLY A 159 -7.68 -24.64 21.84
C GLY A 159 -6.72 -25.53 21.02
N ILE A 160 -5.53 -25.76 21.57
CA ILE A 160 -4.41 -26.44 20.88
C ILE A 160 -4.74 -27.86 20.37
N GLY A 161 -5.67 -28.57 21.03
CA GLY A 161 -6.04 -29.94 20.66
C GLY A 161 -6.98 -30.06 19.47
N VAL A 162 -7.60 -28.95 19.04
CA VAL A 162 -8.58 -28.93 17.95
C VAL A 162 -8.16 -28.05 16.77
N THR A 163 -7.18 -27.16 16.96
CA THR A 163 -6.71 -26.29 15.89
C THR A 163 -5.89 -27.06 14.85
N PRO A 164 -6.30 -27.07 13.57
CA PRO A 164 -5.51 -27.69 12.52
C PRO A 164 -4.25 -26.86 12.22
N ALA A 165 -3.13 -27.54 11.93
CA ALA A 165 -1.91 -26.90 11.43
C ALA A 165 -1.97 -26.56 9.93
N HIS A 166 -3.06 -26.95 9.26
CA HIS A 166 -3.26 -26.82 7.80
C HIS A 166 -2.04 -27.30 6.98
N ARG A 167 -1.48 -28.46 7.35
CA ARG A 167 -0.34 -29.08 6.65
C ARG A 167 -0.63 -29.27 5.17
N GLY A 168 0.37 -29.00 4.33
CA GLY A 168 0.23 -29.00 2.87
C GLY A 168 -0.48 -27.77 2.28
N ILE A 169 -0.95 -26.83 3.12
CA ILE A 169 -1.59 -25.59 2.69
C ILE A 169 -0.78 -24.39 3.18
N ALA A 170 -0.30 -23.57 2.25
CA ALA A 170 0.29 -22.29 2.58
C ALA A 170 -0.80 -21.27 2.93
N TYR A 171 -0.66 -20.59 4.06
CA TYR A 171 -1.59 -19.57 4.52
C TYR A 171 -0.87 -18.45 5.28
N VAL A 172 -1.56 -17.34 5.48
CA VAL A 172 -1.06 -16.20 6.27
C VAL A 172 -2.01 -15.87 7.40
N VAL A 173 -1.50 -15.27 8.46
CA VAL A 173 -2.30 -14.81 9.61
C VAL A 173 -2.03 -13.32 9.82
N PHE A 174 -3.11 -12.55 9.87
CA PHE A 174 -3.12 -11.16 10.31
C PHE A 174 -3.61 -11.11 11.75
N GLU A 175 -2.88 -10.42 12.61
CA GLU A 175 -3.24 -10.18 14.00
C GLU A 175 -3.58 -8.70 14.20
N ASP A 176 -4.81 -8.43 14.63
CA ASP A 176 -5.37 -7.10 14.88
C ASP A 176 -5.07 -6.10 13.75
N LEU A 177 -5.38 -6.48 12.50
CA LEU A 177 -5.33 -5.56 11.35
C LEU A 177 -6.36 -4.46 11.54
N ALA A 178 -5.95 -3.19 11.49
CA ALA A 178 -6.85 -2.04 11.57
C ALA A 178 -7.75 -1.95 10.33
N LEU A 179 -9.05 -1.70 10.55
CA LEU A 179 -10.08 -1.79 9.51
C LEU A 179 -10.72 -0.46 9.13
N ALA A 180 -10.24 0.64 9.71
CA ALA A 180 -10.78 1.98 9.44
C ALA A 180 -10.73 2.33 7.93
N ASP A 181 -9.63 1.97 7.26
CA ASP A 181 -9.43 2.20 5.83
C ASP A 181 -10.32 1.31 4.93
N TYR A 182 -10.97 0.30 5.52
CA TYR A 182 -11.70 -0.75 4.79
C TYR A 182 -13.19 -0.77 5.15
N GLY A 183 -13.72 0.35 5.64
CA GLY A 183 -15.14 0.45 6.03
C GLY A 183 -15.51 -0.46 7.20
N ASN A 184 -14.56 -0.71 8.12
CA ASN A 184 -14.72 -1.54 9.30
C ASN A 184 -15.14 -2.99 9.02
N ARG A 185 -14.64 -3.56 7.91
CA ARG A 185 -14.80 -4.98 7.55
C ARG A 185 -13.49 -5.58 7.07
N ILE A 186 -13.37 -6.90 7.12
CA ILE A 186 -12.25 -7.62 6.50
C ILE A 186 -12.25 -7.33 4.99
N PRO A 187 -11.14 -6.83 4.40
CA PRO A 187 -11.07 -6.50 2.99
C PRO A 187 -10.89 -7.71 2.08
N SER A 188 -11.18 -7.50 0.78
CA SER A 188 -10.84 -8.47 -0.27
C SER A 188 -9.32 -8.49 -0.47
N LEU A 189 -8.68 -9.63 -0.21
CA LEU A 189 -7.22 -9.74 -0.19
C LEU A 189 -6.66 -10.52 -1.37
N THR A 190 -5.66 -9.93 -2.02
CA THR A 190 -4.85 -10.60 -3.05
C THR A 190 -3.38 -10.54 -2.69
N PHE A 191 -2.64 -11.57 -3.06
CA PHE A 191 -1.27 -11.81 -2.62
C PHE A 191 -0.39 -12.11 -3.81
N GLU A 192 0.72 -11.40 -3.95
CA GLU A 192 1.81 -11.83 -4.83
C GLU A 192 2.62 -12.87 -4.09
N VAL A 193 2.54 -14.10 -4.57
CA VAL A 193 3.14 -15.29 -3.99
C VAL A 193 4.22 -15.80 -4.93
N GLU A 194 5.41 -15.99 -4.39
CA GLU A 194 6.49 -16.72 -5.05
C GLU A 194 6.49 -18.14 -4.49
N ALA A 195 5.87 -19.06 -5.23
CA ALA A 195 5.80 -20.47 -4.86
C ALA A 195 7.11 -21.21 -5.17
N ASP A 196 7.71 -20.88 -6.32
CA ASP A 196 9.02 -21.39 -6.74
C ASP A 196 9.92 -20.24 -7.18
N HIS A 197 11.22 -20.39 -6.99
CA HIS A 197 12.19 -19.41 -7.45
C HIS A 197 12.35 -19.46 -8.98
N GLY A 198 11.80 -18.46 -9.67
CA GLY A 198 11.88 -18.31 -11.11
C GLY A 198 10.89 -19.16 -11.91
N PRO A 199 11.02 -19.19 -13.25
CA PRO A 199 10.12 -19.96 -14.11
C PRO A 199 10.19 -21.47 -13.87
N VAL A 200 9.05 -22.15 -14.02
CA VAL A 200 8.90 -23.59 -13.77
C VAL A 200 8.61 -24.33 -15.07
N ALA A 201 9.32 -25.42 -15.33
CA ALA A 201 9.06 -26.29 -16.48
C ALA A 201 7.71 -27.01 -16.36
N ILE A 202 6.95 -27.09 -17.46
CA ILE A 202 5.64 -27.78 -17.48
C ILE A 202 5.76 -29.25 -17.02
N GLY A 203 6.87 -29.92 -17.35
CA GLY A 203 7.14 -31.28 -16.87
C GLY A 203 7.27 -31.39 -15.35
N ALA A 204 7.86 -30.38 -14.70
CA ALA A 204 7.96 -30.33 -13.24
C ALA A 204 6.58 -30.07 -12.60
N VAL A 205 5.75 -29.22 -13.21
CA VAL A 205 4.35 -29.02 -12.81
C VAL A 205 3.58 -30.35 -12.89
N ALA A 206 3.70 -31.08 -14.00
CA ALA A 206 3.06 -32.37 -14.18
C ALA A 206 3.51 -33.40 -13.14
N GLY A 207 4.82 -33.45 -12.84
CA GLY A 207 5.37 -34.31 -11.80
C GLY A 207 4.80 -33.98 -10.42
N ALA A 208 4.79 -32.70 -10.05
CA ALA A 208 4.26 -32.25 -8.76
C ALA A 208 2.75 -32.48 -8.60
N LEU A 209 1.96 -32.35 -9.68
CA LEU A 209 0.52 -32.60 -9.63
C LEU A 209 0.16 -34.09 -9.55
N SER A 210 1.05 -34.97 -10.00
CA SER A 210 0.80 -36.42 -10.15
C SER A 210 1.55 -37.31 -9.17
N ASP A 211 2.28 -36.73 -8.23
CA ASP A 211 3.25 -37.40 -7.34
C ASP A 211 4.32 -38.18 -8.13
N GLY A 212 4.85 -37.56 -9.18
CA GLY A 212 5.91 -38.12 -10.03
C GLY A 212 5.44 -39.15 -11.07
N ARG A 213 4.13 -39.42 -11.18
CA ARG A 213 3.59 -40.39 -12.15
C ARG A 213 3.52 -39.88 -13.59
N LEU A 214 3.56 -38.56 -13.78
CA LEU A 214 3.55 -37.89 -15.08
C LEU A 214 4.78 -36.98 -15.20
N GLY A 215 5.68 -37.30 -16.13
CA GLY A 215 6.87 -36.50 -16.40
C GLY A 215 6.80 -35.72 -17.72
N GLY A 216 7.91 -35.09 -18.10
CA GLY A 216 8.09 -34.46 -19.41
C GLY A 216 9.39 -33.68 -19.47
N GLU A 217 10.28 -34.05 -20.38
CA GLU A 217 11.59 -33.39 -20.56
C GLU A 217 11.54 -32.41 -21.73
N GLY A 218 12.37 -31.35 -21.66
CA GLY A 218 12.48 -30.35 -22.74
C GLY A 218 11.21 -29.53 -23.00
N LEU A 219 10.24 -29.55 -22.08
CA LEU A 219 9.00 -28.79 -22.20
C LEU A 219 9.20 -27.31 -21.87
N ALA A 220 8.30 -26.47 -22.39
CA ALA A 220 8.29 -25.04 -22.11
C ALA A 220 8.21 -24.72 -20.61
N GLN A 221 8.64 -23.51 -20.24
CA GLN A 221 8.59 -23.00 -18.88
C GLN A 221 7.53 -21.91 -18.75
N VAL A 222 6.96 -21.78 -17.56
CA VAL A 222 5.96 -20.76 -17.22
C VAL A 222 6.45 -19.92 -16.04
N ALA A 223 6.26 -18.61 -16.08
CA ALA A 223 6.69 -17.72 -15.00
C ALA A 223 5.83 -17.89 -13.73
N GLY A 224 4.58 -18.33 -13.90
CA GLY A 224 3.72 -18.76 -12.81
C GLY A 224 2.49 -19.51 -13.33
N PHE A 225 1.92 -20.42 -12.53
CA PHE A 225 0.72 -21.18 -12.88
C PHE A 225 -0.13 -21.48 -11.63
N ALA A 226 -1.45 -21.27 -11.72
CA ALA A 226 -2.42 -21.68 -10.72
C ALA A 226 -3.14 -22.93 -11.19
N ALA A 227 -2.72 -24.08 -10.65
CA ALA A 227 -3.33 -25.36 -10.97
C ALA A 227 -4.58 -25.58 -10.11
N SER A 228 -5.73 -25.68 -10.77
CA SER A 228 -7.03 -25.95 -10.14
C SER A 228 -7.77 -27.03 -10.93
N GLY A 229 -8.52 -27.88 -10.24
CA GLY A 229 -9.28 -28.97 -10.84
C GLY A 229 -9.62 -30.06 -9.83
N GLY A 230 -10.67 -30.83 -10.11
CA GLY A 230 -11.07 -31.96 -9.27
C GLY A 230 -10.15 -33.18 -9.39
N ASP A 231 -9.29 -33.24 -10.41
CA ASP A 231 -8.32 -34.30 -10.65
C ASP A 231 -7.08 -33.75 -11.38
N VAL A 232 -6.01 -34.56 -11.44
CA VAL A 232 -4.74 -34.19 -12.09
C VAL A 232 -4.92 -33.83 -13.56
N ARG A 233 -5.83 -34.53 -14.26
CA ARG A 233 -6.12 -34.30 -15.68
C ARG A 233 -6.69 -32.89 -15.87
N ALA A 234 -7.67 -32.50 -15.07
CA ALA A 234 -8.28 -31.18 -15.12
C ALA A 234 -7.27 -30.09 -14.77
N ALA A 235 -6.40 -30.33 -13.78
CA ALA A 235 -5.40 -29.37 -13.35
C ALA A 235 -4.32 -29.12 -14.41
N ILE A 236 -3.87 -30.14 -15.15
CA ILE A 236 -2.83 -29.99 -16.19
C ILE A 236 -3.38 -29.63 -17.57
N ALA A 237 -4.68 -29.84 -17.82
CA ALA A 237 -5.31 -29.63 -19.12
C ALA A 237 -5.03 -28.25 -19.75
N PRO A 238 -5.08 -27.12 -19.01
CA PRO A 238 -4.78 -25.81 -19.61
C PRO A 238 -3.38 -25.72 -20.22
N LEU A 239 -2.37 -26.33 -19.59
CA LEU A 239 -1.00 -26.34 -20.12
C LEU A 239 -0.88 -27.29 -21.32
N VAL A 240 -1.49 -28.47 -21.24
CA VAL A 240 -1.51 -29.44 -22.36
C VAL A 240 -2.19 -28.84 -23.59
N GLU A 241 -3.36 -28.22 -23.41
CA GLU A 241 -4.16 -27.61 -24.45
C GLU A 241 -3.61 -26.29 -24.97
N ALA A 242 -2.82 -25.54 -24.18
CA ALA A 242 -2.18 -24.30 -24.60
C ALA A 242 -0.82 -24.50 -25.26
N TYR A 243 -0.05 -25.54 -24.89
CA TYR A 243 1.27 -25.83 -25.50
C TYR A 243 1.33 -27.02 -26.48
N GLY A 244 0.27 -27.80 -26.58
CA GLY A 244 0.04 -28.71 -27.72
C GLY A 244 0.58 -30.08 -27.46
N LEU A 245 0.71 -30.38 -26.17
CA LEU A 245 1.47 -31.50 -25.67
C LEU A 245 0.72 -32.80 -25.92
N ALA A 246 1.45 -33.83 -26.32
CA ALA A 246 0.94 -35.18 -26.42
C ALA A 246 1.19 -35.92 -25.10
N LEU A 247 0.23 -36.73 -24.68
CA LEU A 247 0.44 -37.72 -23.62
C LEU A 247 0.94 -39.01 -24.26
N ARG A 248 2.14 -39.44 -23.87
CA ARG A 248 2.75 -40.70 -24.31
C ARG A 248 2.75 -41.71 -23.18
N SER A 249 2.54 -42.96 -23.54
CA SER A 249 2.60 -44.11 -22.64
C SER A 249 3.58 -45.11 -23.23
N ASP A 250 4.64 -45.42 -22.49
CA ASP A 250 5.61 -46.46 -22.83
C ASP A 250 5.99 -47.27 -21.60
N GLY A 251 6.95 -48.19 -21.73
CA GLY A 251 7.39 -49.06 -20.63
C GLY A 251 7.96 -48.31 -19.42
N ALA A 252 8.34 -47.04 -19.56
CA ALA A 252 8.80 -46.18 -18.47
C ALA A 252 7.66 -45.40 -17.78
N GLY A 253 6.43 -45.45 -18.31
CA GLY A 253 5.25 -44.81 -17.73
C GLY A 253 4.65 -43.71 -18.60
N LEU A 254 3.96 -42.76 -17.97
CA LEU A 254 3.29 -41.65 -18.65
C LEU A 254 4.19 -40.41 -18.71
N ARG A 255 4.28 -39.80 -19.90
CA ARG A 255 5.01 -38.55 -20.09
C ARG A 255 4.29 -37.59 -21.04
N LEU A 256 4.41 -36.30 -20.75
CA LEU A 256 4.07 -35.24 -21.68
C LEU A 256 5.24 -35.02 -22.63
N ALA A 257 4.93 -34.86 -23.92
CA ALA A 257 5.90 -34.59 -24.95
C ALA A 257 5.42 -33.42 -25.81
N ALA A 258 6.32 -32.49 -26.14
CA ALA A 258 6.06 -31.52 -27.18
C ALA A 258 5.97 -32.23 -28.54
N VAL A 259 5.25 -31.62 -29.48
CA VAL A 259 5.28 -32.06 -30.88
C VAL A 259 6.66 -31.65 -31.43
N GLY A 260 7.48 -32.63 -31.81
CA GLY A 260 8.78 -32.35 -32.42
C GLY A 260 8.64 -31.84 -33.86
N ASP A 261 9.68 -31.17 -34.37
CA ASP A 261 9.71 -30.61 -35.72
C ASP A 261 9.95 -31.66 -36.83
N GLY A 262 10.11 -32.94 -36.47
CA GLY A 262 10.48 -34.02 -37.38
C GLY A 262 9.66 -35.28 -37.17
N ALA A 263 9.70 -36.17 -38.16
CA ALA A 263 9.07 -37.47 -38.10
C ALA A 263 9.84 -38.42 -37.18
N GLU A 264 9.12 -39.09 -36.30
CA GLU A 264 9.60 -40.16 -35.41
C GLU A 264 9.48 -41.54 -36.06
N GLY A 265 8.83 -41.62 -37.21
CA GLY A 265 8.67 -42.83 -38.01
C GLY A 265 8.03 -42.54 -39.37
N ALA A 266 8.00 -43.55 -40.21
CA ALA A 266 7.36 -43.49 -41.52
C ALA A 266 6.32 -44.61 -41.65
N ILE A 267 5.23 -44.32 -42.36
CA ILE A 267 4.26 -45.31 -42.81
C ILE A 267 4.43 -45.45 -44.32
N ASP A 268 5.10 -46.53 -44.72
CA ASP A 268 5.36 -46.85 -46.10
C ASP A 268 4.14 -47.45 -46.80
N ALA A 269 4.12 -47.38 -48.13
CA ALA A 269 3.00 -47.86 -48.93
C ALA A 269 2.80 -49.39 -48.85
N ASP A 270 3.84 -50.16 -48.50
CA ASP A 270 3.77 -51.61 -48.27
C ASP A 270 3.18 -51.96 -46.90
N GLY A 271 3.24 -51.03 -45.93
CA GLY A 271 2.64 -51.17 -44.60
C GLY A 271 1.13 -50.92 -44.55
N LEU A 272 0.51 -50.54 -45.67
CA LEU A 272 -0.92 -50.29 -45.78
C LEU A 272 -1.72 -51.58 -46.04
N ALA A 273 -2.72 -51.85 -45.20
CA ALA A 273 -3.55 -53.05 -45.29
C ALA A 273 -4.59 -52.92 -46.42
N ARG A 274 -4.36 -53.60 -47.54
CA ARG A 274 -5.31 -53.64 -48.67
C ARG A 274 -6.46 -54.63 -48.46
N ARG A 275 -6.28 -55.60 -47.56
CA ARG A 275 -7.29 -56.60 -47.19
C ARG A 275 -7.37 -56.77 -45.69
N VAL A 276 -8.59 -56.83 -45.17
CA VAL A 276 -8.89 -57.08 -43.76
C VAL A 276 -9.91 -58.22 -43.69
N ASN A 277 -9.59 -59.30 -42.97
CA ASN A 277 -10.40 -60.53 -42.91
C ASN A 277 -10.85 -61.05 -44.29
N GLY A 278 -9.96 -61.00 -45.29
CA GLY A 278 -10.23 -61.49 -46.64
C GLY A 278 -11.12 -60.58 -47.50
N ARG A 279 -11.52 -59.39 -47.02
CA ARG A 279 -12.23 -58.37 -47.82
C ARG A 279 -11.27 -57.26 -48.23
N ASP A 280 -11.45 -56.75 -49.44
CA ASP A 280 -10.72 -55.56 -49.90
C ASP A 280 -11.24 -54.33 -49.16
N VAL A 281 -10.32 -53.47 -48.71
CA VAL A 281 -10.63 -52.23 -48.01
C VAL A 281 -9.82 -51.08 -48.58
N ASP A 282 -10.32 -49.85 -48.45
CA ASP A 282 -9.51 -48.66 -48.69
C ASP A 282 -8.55 -48.46 -47.50
N PRO A 283 -7.23 -48.54 -47.73
CA PRO A 283 -6.24 -48.39 -46.66
C PRO A 283 -6.10 -46.94 -46.17
N ALA A 284 -6.60 -45.94 -46.90
CA ALA A 284 -6.36 -44.53 -46.57
C ALA A 284 -7.59 -43.65 -46.83
N GLU A 285 -8.27 -43.27 -45.76
CA GLU A 285 -9.40 -42.34 -45.81
C GLU A 285 -8.94 -40.94 -45.39
N ARG A 286 -9.04 -39.96 -46.29
CA ARG A 286 -8.64 -38.57 -46.02
C ARG A 286 -9.86 -37.71 -45.85
N SER A 287 -9.87 -36.87 -44.81
CA SER A 287 -10.96 -35.94 -44.58
C SER A 287 -10.45 -34.57 -44.14
N GLY A 288 -11.22 -33.53 -44.46
CA GLY A 288 -10.96 -32.17 -44.01
C GLY A 288 -12.25 -31.55 -43.48
N ALA A 289 -12.19 -30.85 -42.35
CA ALA A 289 -13.35 -30.11 -41.86
C ALA A 289 -13.83 -29.07 -42.91
N ALA A 290 -15.02 -28.51 -42.80
CA ALA A 290 -15.46 -27.44 -43.71
C ALA A 290 -14.65 -26.14 -43.51
N ALA A 291 -14.58 -25.27 -44.53
CA ALA A 291 -13.71 -24.08 -44.48
C ALA A 291 -14.23 -23.00 -43.51
N ASP A 292 -15.53 -22.98 -43.28
CA ASP A 292 -16.25 -22.13 -42.33
C ASP A 292 -16.18 -22.64 -40.88
N ALA A 293 -15.84 -23.92 -40.68
CA ALA A 293 -15.68 -24.56 -39.37
C ALA A 293 -14.31 -24.28 -38.70
N VAL A 294 -13.44 -23.47 -39.32
CA VAL A 294 -12.09 -23.15 -38.81
C VAL A 294 -12.07 -21.78 -38.12
N PRO A 295 -11.32 -21.59 -37.02
CA PRO A 295 -11.25 -20.32 -36.33
C PRO A 295 -10.65 -19.19 -37.18
N VAL A 296 -11.34 -18.04 -37.26
CA VAL A 296 -10.86 -16.80 -37.86
C VAL A 296 -10.11 -15.93 -36.84
N ALA A 297 -10.37 -16.14 -35.55
CA ALA A 297 -9.72 -15.43 -34.46
C ALA A 297 -9.52 -16.34 -33.26
N LEU A 298 -8.44 -16.10 -32.51
CA LEU A 298 -8.19 -16.69 -31.21
C LEU A 298 -7.85 -15.59 -30.21
N SER A 299 -8.57 -15.58 -29.08
CA SER A 299 -8.32 -14.70 -27.94
C SER A 299 -7.76 -15.54 -26.79
N LEU A 300 -6.56 -15.20 -26.32
CA LEU A 300 -5.92 -15.83 -25.16
C LEU A 300 -5.94 -14.87 -23.97
N ARG A 301 -6.58 -15.28 -22.88
CA ARG A 301 -6.58 -14.59 -21.60
C ARG A 301 -5.52 -15.19 -20.68
N HIS A 302 -4.70 -14.35 -20.07
CA HIS A 302 -3.56 -14.75 -19.22
C HIS A 302 -3.34 -13.75 -18.07
N HIS A 303 -2.52 -14.09 -17.08
CA HIS A 303 -2.05 -13.13 -16.07
C HIS A 303 -0.82 -12.39 -16.59
N ASP A 304 -0.83 -11.05 -16.51
CA ASP A 304 0.27 -10.21 -16.98
C ASP A 304 1.00 -9.54 -15.81
N ALA A 305 2.24 -9.96 -15.54
CA ALA A 305 3.04 -9.40 -14.46
C ALA A 305 3.29 -7.89 -14.63
N ALA A 306 3.38 -7.37 -15.86
CA ALA A 306 3.52 -5.94 -16.12
C ALA A 306 2.24 -5.15 -15.77
N ARG A 307 1.10 -5.84 -15.62
CA ARG A 307 -0.17 -5.27 -15.15
C ARG A 307 -0.50 -5.64 -13.69
N ASP A 308 0.50 -5.82 -12.83
CA ASP A 308 0.31 -6.31 -11.46
C ASP A 308 -0.53 -7.60 -11.41
N TYR A 309 -0.26 -8.51 -12.37
CA TYR A 309 -0.89 -9.82 -12.56
C TYR A 309 -2.38 -9.77 -12.91
N GLN A 310 -2.94 -8.60 -13.24
CA GLN A 310 -4.28 -8.50 -13.78
C GLN A 310 -4.40 -9.27 -15.10
N ALA A 311 -5.62 -9.70 -15.42
CA ALA A 311 -5.88 -10.44 -16.64
C ALA A 311 -5.62 -9.57 -17.88
N GLY A 312 -4.74 -10.02 -18.76
CA GLY A 312 -4.56 -9.49 -20.10
C GLY A 312 -5.22 -10.39 -21.15
N VAL A 313 -5.65 -9.81 -22.27
CA VAL A 313 -6.17 -10.58 -23.43
C VAL A 313 -5.36 -10.22 -24.66
N GLN A 314 -4.81 -11.23 -25.32
CA GLN A 314 -4.19 -11.08 -26.64
C GLN A 314 -5.05 -11.76 -27.69
N ARG A 315 -5.36 -11.04 -28.76
CA ARG A 315 -6.20 -11.53 -29.84
C ARG A 315 -5.41 -11.56 -31.14
N VAL A 316 -5.45 -12.71 -31.81
CA VAL A 316 -4.86 -12.89 -33.14
C VAL A 316 -5.98 -13.23 -34.10
N THR A 317 -5.95 -12.62 -35.29
CA THR A 317 -6.90 -12.88 -36.37
C THR A 317 -6.17 -13.38 -37.60
N ARG A 318 -6.85 -14.21 -38.39
CA ARG A 318 -6.36 -14.70 -39.67
C ARG A 318 -7.40 -14.37 -40.75
N PRO A 319 -7.04 -13.63 -41.81
CA PRO A 319 -7.94 -13.42 -42.95
C PRO A 319 -8.30 -14.74 -43.63
N GLY A 320 -9.56 -14.94 -43.99
CA GLY A 320 -10.01 -16.15 -44.69
C GLY A 320 -11.51 -16.42 -44.56
N ALA A 321 -11.95 -17.59 -45.04
CA ALA A 321 -13.36 -18.01 -45.04
C ALA A 321 -13.89 -18.53 -43.69
N GLY A 322 -13.03 -18.61 -42.66
CA GLY A 322 -13.40 -19.06 -41.33
C GLY A 322 -14.41 -18.11 -40.67
N ARG A 323 -15.30 -18.64 -39.84
CA ARG A 323 -16.34 -17.86 -39.14
C ARG A 323 -16.35 -18.05 -37.62
N GLN A 324 -15.51 -18.94 -37.09
CA GLN A 324 -15.48 -19.22 -35.65
C GLN A 324 -14.47 -18.35 -34.91
N GLU A 325 -14.82 -17.92 -33.70
CA GLU A 325 -13.88 -17.29 -32.77
C GLU A 325 -13.67 -18.20 -31.58
N VAL A 326 -12.41 -18.41 -31.19
CA VAL A 326 -12.05 -19.28 -30.08
C VAL A 326 -11.47 -18.45 -28.94
N GLY A 327 -11.96 -18.66 -27.74
CA GLY A 327 -11.39 -18.12 -26.52
C GLY A 327 -10.64 -19.20 -25.75
N MET A 328 -9.49 -18.87 -25.18
CA MET A 328 -8.73 -19.72 -24.27
C MET A 328 -8.40 -18.93 -23.01
N ASP A 329 -8.80 -19.46 -21.85
CA ASP A 329 -8.40 -18.95 -20.55
C ASP A 329 -7.22 -19.78 -20.05
N LEU A 330 -6.07 -19.14 -19.86
CA LEU A 330 -4.85 -19.79 -19.42
C LEU A 330 -4.41 -19.18 -18.08
N PRO A 331 -4.53 -19.90 -16.95
CA PRO A 331 -4.14 -19.40 -15.63
C PRO A 331 -2.62 -19.44 -15.43
N VAL A 332 -1.90 -18.83 -16.36
CA VAL A 332 -0.44 -18.72 -16.43
C VAL A 332 -0.04 -17.25 -16.42
N VAL A 333 1.07 -16.95 -15.75
CA VAL A 333 1.76 -15.66 -15.87
C VAL A 333 2.68 -15.69 -17.08
N MET A 334 2.48 -14.78 -18.02
CA MET A 334 3.33 -14.61 -19.21
C MET A 334 3.30 -13.18 -19.72
N ALA A 335 4.28 -12.81 -20.55
CA ALA A 335 4.30 -11.50 -21.20
C ALA A 335 3.25 -11.43 -22.32
N ALA A 336 2.83 -10.21 -22.66
CA ALA A 336 1.88 -9.96 -23.75
C ALA A 336 2.38 -10.51 -25.10
N ASP A 337 3.68 -10.41 -25.40
CA ASP A 337 4.25 -10.95 -26.63
C ASP A 337 4.20 -12.48 -26.67
N ASP A 338 4.54 -13.16 -25.58
CA ASP A 338 4.48 -14.63 -25.47
C ASP A 338 3.04 -15.13 -25.63
N ALA A 339 2.08 -14.45 -25.00
CA ALA A 339 0.65 -14.77 -25.13
C ALA A 339 0.17 -14.61 -26.57
N ARG A 340 0.60 -13.55 -27.27
CA ARG A 340 0.26 -13.33 -28.69
C ARG A 340 0.88 -14.39 -29.59
N ALA A 341 2.15 -14.75 -29.36
CA ALA A 341 2.84 -15.80 -30.10
C ALA A 341 2.16 -17.16 -29.92
N LEU A 342 1.80 -17.52 -28.69
CA LEU A 342 1.09 -18.75 -28.37
C LEU A 342 -0.28 -18.80 -29.02
N ALA A 343 -1.05 -17.69 -28.93
CA ALA A 343 -2.37 -17.59 -29.54
C ALA A 343 -2.32 -17.78 -31.06
N ALA A 344 -1.30 -17.21 -31.71
CA ALA A 344 -1.10 -17.36 -33.14
C ALA A 344 -0.68 -18.78 -33.55
N ALA A 345 0.25 -19.40 -32.81
CA ALA A 345 0.63 -20.78 -33.03
C ALA A 345 -0.61 -21.69 -32.96
N ARG A 346 -1.50 -21.46 -32.00
CA ARG A 346 -2.75 -22.24 -31.86
C ARG A 346 -3.79 -21.97 -32.92
N LEU A 347 -3.88 -20.73 -33.38
CA LEU A 347 -4.69 -20.42 -34.55
C LEU A 347 -4.15 -21.19 -35.77
N ALA A 348 -2.83 -21.20 -35.99
CA ALA A 348 -2.20 -21.93 -37.10
C ALA A 348 -2.36 -23.47 -36.99
N ASP A 349 -2.23 -24.03 -35.78
CA ASP A 349 -2.48 -25.44 -35.49
C ASP A 349 -3.90 -25.84 -35.90
N GLY A 350 -4.92 -25.07 -35.49
CA GLY A 350 -6.32 -25.34 -35.81
C GLY A 350 -6.59 -25.36 -37.32
N TRP A 351 -5.93 -24.48 -38.07
CA TRP A 351 -6.03 -24.48 -39.53
C TRP A 351 -5.31 -25.66 -40.18
N THR A 352 -4.12 -26.02 -39.68
CA THR A 352 -3.35 -27.14 -40.24
C THR A 352 -4.00 -28.48 -39.92
N GLY A 353 -4.42 -28.65 -38.66
CA GLY A 353 -5.10 -29.85 -38.16
C GLY A 353 -6.51 -30.07 -38.71
N ARG A 354 -7.01 -29.17 -39.57
CA ARG A 354 -8.19 -29.41 -40.40
C ARG A 354 -8.03 -30.67 -41.25
N ALA A 355 -6.83 -30.90 -41.77
CA ALA A 355 -6.53 -32.09 -42.54
C ALA A 355 -6.31 -33.28 -41.60
N THR A 356 -7.18 -34.29 -41.73
CA THR A 356 -7.11 -35.53 -40.97
C THR A 356 -7.10 -36.72 -41.91
N MET A 357 -6.61 -37.85 -41.43
CA MET A 357 -6.51 -39.07 -42.22
C MET A 357 -6.70 -40.27 -41.30
N THR A 358 -7.43 -41.28 -41.77
CA THR A 358 -7.45 -42.59 -41.14
C THR A 358 -6.70 -43.56 -42.03
N LEU A 359 -5.70 -44.24 -41.47
CA LEU A 359 -4.95 -45.29 -42.15
C LEU A 359 -5.30 -46.64 -41.55
N ARG A 360 -5.40 -47.66 -42.40
CA ARG A 360 -5.42 -49.07 -41.99
C ARG A 360 -4.09 -49.68 -42.39
N CYS A 361 -3.30 -50.05 -41.40
CA CYS A 361 -1.94 -50.54 -41.55
C CYS A 361 -1.85 -52.02 -41.14
N ASP A 362 -0.76 -52.67 -41.52
CA ASP A 362 -0.39 -53.97 -40.99
C ASP A 362 0.08 -53.90 -39.52
N TRP A 363 0.43 -55.05 -38.95
CA TRP A 363 0.86 -55.17 -37.55
C TRP A 363 2.15 -54.39 -37.21
N ARG A 364 2.98 -54.00 -38.19
CA ARG A 364 4.22 -53.21 -37.92
C ARG A 364 3.87 -51.84 -37.35
N ALA A 365 2.72 -51.28 -37.70
CA ALA A 365 2.23 -50.01 -37.17
C ALA A 365 1.95 -50.04 -35.65
N LEU A 366 1.94 -51.21 -35.00
CA LEU A 366 1.90 -51.31 -33.54
C LEU A 366 3.14 -50.71 -32.86
N ALA A 367 4.26 -50.61 -33.57
CA ALA A 367 5.46 -49.94 -33.07
C ALA A 367 5.25 -48.42 -32.93
N LEU A 368 4.27 -47.84 -33.64
CA LEU A 368 3.92 -46.43 -33.57
C LEU A 368 2.92 -46.20 -32.42
N THR A 369 3.18 -45.17 -31.62
CA THR A 369 2.35 -44.82 -30.46
C THR A 369 1.50 -43.58 -30.73
N PRO A 370 0.30 -43.47 -30.14
CA PRO A 370 -0.40 -42.19 -30.09
C PRO A 370 0.51 -41.07 -29.57
N GLY A 371 0.40 -39.89 -30.18
CA GLY A 371 1.28 -38.75 -29.97
C GLY A 371 2.50 -38.69 -30.89
N ALA A 372 2.89 -39.79 -31.54
CA ALA A 372 4.04 -39.80 -32.46
C ALA A 372 3.72 -39.04 -33.75
N VAL A 373 4.69 -38.27 -34.24
CA VAL A 373 4.64 -37.61 -35.55
C VAL A 373 5.27 -38.53 -36.58
N VAL A 374 4.57 -38.77 -37.69
CA VAL A 374 5.05 -39.66 -38.76
C VAL A 374 4.95 -39.01 -40.13
N GLU A 375 5.82 -39.45 -41.02
CA GLU A 375 5.66 -39.26 -42.46
C GLU A 375 4.79 -40.38 -43.03
N VAL A 376 3.94 -40.04 -44.00
CA VAL A 376 3.10 -41.03 -44.68
C VAL A 376 3.49 -41.01 -46.15
N ALA A 377 3.84 -42.17 -46.70
CA ALA A 377 4.30 -42.29 -48.07
C ALA A 377 3.29 -41.66 -49.05
N GLN A 378 3.80 -40.83 -49.97
CA GLN A 378 3.01 -40.12 -50.97
C GLN A 378 1.98 -39.12 -50.41
N VAL A 379 2.06 -38.77 -49.12
CA VAL A 379 1.22 -37.74 -48.49
C VAL A 379 2.12 -36.64 -47.91
N PRO A 380 2.06 -35.40 -48.42
CA PRO A 380 2.97 -34.35 -47.99
C PRO A 380 2.66 -33.85 -46.57
N GLY A 381 3.74 -33.60 -45.82
CA GLY A 381 3.71 -33.02 -44.48
C GLY A 381 3.75 -34.06 -43.37
N LEU A 382 3.78 -33.54 -42.14
CA LEU A 382 3.90 -34.33 -40.92
C LEU A 382 2.50 -34.61 -40.34
N TRP A 383 2.31 -35.83 -39.82
CA TRP A 383 1.03 -36.31 -39.32
C TRP A 383 1.20 -36.88 -37.92
N ARG A 384 0.49 -36.32 -36.94
CA ARG A 384 0.46 -36.84 -35.58
C ARG A 384 -0.61 -37.92 -35.45
N ILE A 385 -0.25 -39.04 -34.84
CA ILE A 385 -1.18 -40.11 -34.51
C ILE A 385 -2.01 -39.66 -33.28
N GLU A 386 -3.31 -39.49 -33.45
CA GLU A 386 -4.24 -39.15 -32.37
C GLU A 386 -4.77 -40.41 -31.68
N GLU A 387 -5.02 -41.47 -32.47
CA GLU A 387 -5.62 -42.70 -32.00
C GLU A 387 -5.01 -43.90 -32.72
N ARG A 388 -4.91 -45.01 -31.98
CA ARG A 388 -4.47 -46.31 -32.49
C ARG A 388 -5.41 -47.38 -31.97
N GLU A 389 -6.04 -48.10 -32.89
CA GLU A 389 -6.88 -49.26 -32.59
C GLU A 389 -6.32 -50.49 -33.30
N TRP A 390 -6.43 -51.67 -32.68
CA TRP A 390 -6.22 -52.94 -33.35
C TRP A 390 -7.57 -53.63 -33.49
N GLU A 391 -8.05 -53.75 -34.71
CA GLU A 391 -9.25 -54.50 -35.05
C GLU A 391 -9.00 -55.42 -36.24
N ALA A 392 -9.60 -56.62 -36.25
CA ALA A 392 -9.64 -57.50 -37.43
C ALA A 392 -8.27 -57.78 -38.11
N MET A 393 -7.19 -57.91 -37.33
CA MET A 393 -5.80 -58.09 -37.82
C MET A 393 -5.21 -56.92 -38.62
N ALA A 394 -5.79 -55.73 -38.47
CA ALA A 394 -5.24 -54.47 -38.96
C ALA A 394 -5.12 -53.44 -37.83
N VAL A 395 -4.16 -52.54 -37.98
CA VAL A 395 -3.96 -51.41 -37.07
C VAL A 395 -4.59 -50.18 -37.71
N ARG A 396 -5.62 -49.64 -37.09
CA ARG A 396 -6.23 -48.37 -37.50
C ARG A 396 -5.51 -47.23 -36.80
N LEU A 397 -5.00 -46.28 -37.57
CA LEU A 397 -4.40 -45.04 -37.09
C LEU A 397 -5.28 -43.86 -37.50
N ALA A 398 -5.74 -43.06 -36.54
CA ALA A 398 -6.30 -41.74 -36.84
C ALA A 398 -5.19 -40.71 -36.73
N LEU A 399 -4.98 -39.93 -37.78
CA LEU A 399 -3.91 -38.95 -37.88
C LEU A 399 -4.46 -37.55 -38.11
N ARG A 400 -3.78 -36.57 -37.53
CA ARG A 400 -4.02 -35.14 -37.74
C ARG A 400 -2.76 -34.49 -38.28
N ARG A 401 -2.90 -33.65 -39.29
CA ARG A 401 -1.77 -32.91 -39.85
C ARG A 401 -1.25 -31.91 -38.82
N VAL A 402 0.06 -31.87 -38.62
CA VAL A 402 0.73 -30.85 -37.80
C VAL A 402 1.36 -29.78 -38.69
N PRO A 403 1.50 -28.54 -38.21
CA PRO A 403 2.28 -27.53 -38.92
C PRO A 403 3.72 -28.03 -39.12
N GLY A 404 4.31 -27.76 -40.29
CA GLY A 404 5.77 -27.81 -40.41
C GLY A 404 6.39 -26.56 -39.76
N ALA A 405 7.72 -26.53 -39.61
CA ALA A 405 8.45 -25.35 -39.11
C ALA A 405 8.02 -24.09 -39.89
N GLY A 406 7.23 -23.22 -39.24
CA GLY A 406 6.51 -22.12 -39.88
C GLY A 406 6.72 -20.81 -39.13
N GLY A 407 6.79 -19.71 -39.89
CA GLY A 407 7.42 -18.45 -39.52
C GLY A 407 6.98 -17.80 -38.21
N THR A 408 7.96 -17.19 -37.53
CA THR A 408 7.81 -16.33 -36.37
C THR A 408 7.00 -15.08 -36.70
N LEU A 409 6.00 -14.77 -35.88
CA LEU A 409 5.33 -13.47 -35.96
C LEU A 409 6.23 -12.37 -35.40
N PRO A 410 6.12 -11.13 -35.92
CA PRO A 410 6.81 -9.99 -35.34
C PRO A 410 6.30 -9.68 -33.92
N ALA A 411 7.23 -9.32 -33.03
CA ALA A 411 6.93 -8.78 -31.70
C ALA A 411 6.18 -7.44 -31.77
N GLY A 412 5.51 -7.04 -30.69
CA GLY A 412 4.79 -5.76 -30.61
C GLY A 412 3.39 -5.85 -29.99
N ALA A 413 3.13 -6.85 -29.15
CA ALA A 413 2.00 -6.82 -28.24
C ALA A 413 2.25 -5.80 -27.12
N SER A 414 1.17 -5.23 -26.61
CA SER A 414 1.22 -4.34 -25.46
C SER A 414 0.45 -4.95 -24.31
N SER A 415 1.04 -4.89 -23.13
CA SER A 415 0.35 -5.12 -21.86
C SER A 415 -0.70 -4.04 -21.58
N GLY A 416 -0.69 -2.90 -22.27
CA GLY A 416 -1.51 -1.74 -21.95
C GLY A 416 -1.06 -1.03 -20.66
N ALA A 417 -1.68 0.10 -20.34
CA ALA A 417 -1.35 0.88 -19.16
C ALA A 417 -2.11 0.40 -17.91
N ILE A 418 -1.49 0.58 -16.73
CA ILE A 418 -2.13 0.49 -15.42
C ILE A 418 -1.67 1.66 -14.54
N VAL A 419 -2.52 2.08 -13.60
CA VAL A 419 -2.11 2.99 -12.53
C VAL A 419 -1.57 2.13 -11.39
N ARG A 420 -0.25 2.13 -11.22
CA ARG A 420 0.40 1.46 -10.09
C ARG A 420 0.37 2.36 -8.87
N GLN A 421 0.04 1.79 -7.73
CA GLN A 421 0.29 2.48 -6.47
C GLN A 421 1.78 2.50 -6.18
N VAL A 422 2.26 3.65 -5.71
CA VAL A 422 3.67 3.83 -5.35
C VAL A 422 3.96 2.97 -4.13
N ASP A 423 4.85 2.00 -4.30
CA ASP A 423 5.37 1.19 -3.21
C ASP A 423 6.57 1.90 -2.57
N ALA A 424 6.28 2.88 -1.71
CA ALA A 424 7.28 3.60 -0.92
C ALA A 424 7.16 3.20 0.55
N PRO A 425 8.29 3.02 1.27
CA PRO A 425 8.28 2.76 2.71
C PRO A 425 7.68 3.93 3.48
N HIS A 426 7.12 3.65 4.66
CA HIS A 426 6.69 4.71 5.56
C HIS A 426 7.89 5.46 6.14
N GLY A 427 7.89 6.79 5.98
CA GLY A 427 8.87 7.64 6.63
C GLY A 427 8.83 7.47 8.15
N VAL A 428 10.01 7.56 8.78
CA VAL A 428 10.14 7.53 10.24
C VAL A 428 9.51 8.77 10.87
N THR A 429 8.91 8.61 12.05
CA THR A 429 8.29 9.71 12.80
C THR A 429 9.36 10.63 13.39
N ARG A 430 9.04 11.93 13.39
CA ARG A 430 9.70 12.95 14.19
C ARG A 430 8.65 13.64 15.04
N LEU A 431 9.02 13.91 16.29
CA LEU A 431 8.16 14.55 17.28
C LEU A 431 8.85 15.79 17.81
N MET A 432 8.12 16.91 17.87
CA MET A 432 8.58 18.15 18.48
C MET A 432 7.57 18.61 19.53
N LEU A 433 8.06 19.03 20.70
CA LEU A 433 7.28 19.70 21.72
C LEU A 433 7.62 21.20 21.74
N ALA A 434 6.61 22.03 21.94
CA ALA A 434 6.81 23.47 22.11
C ALA A 434 5.87 24.02 23.19
N ASP A 435 6.42 24.84 24.08
CA ASP A 435 5.67 25.69 25.02
C ASP A 435 5.50 27.06 24.37
N LEU A 436 4.30 27.30 23.86
CA LEU A 436 4.04 28.47 23.02
C LEU A 436 3.44 29.62 23.85
N PRO A 437 3.77 30.88 23.51
CA PRO A 437 2.92 32.01 23.83
C PRO A 437 1.50 31.81 23.27
N PRO A 438 0.50 32.62 23.68
CA PRO A 438 -0.86 32.46 23.19
C PRO A 438 -0.90 32.70 21.68
N ILE A 439 -1.19 31.64 20.92
CA ILE A 439 -1.37 31.71 19.45
C ILE A 439 -2.81 32.09 19.05
N ARG A 440 -3.74 31.97 20.00
CA ARG A 440 -5.16 32.35 19.88
C ARG A 440 -5.42 33.67 20.60
N ASP A 441 -6.43 34.40 20.15
CA ASP A 441 -6.87 35.61 20.85
C ASP A 441 -7.56 35.25 22.17
N GLY A 442 -7.28 36.03 23.22
CA GLY A 442 -7.77 35.82 24.57
C GLY A 442 -6.66 35.84 25.61
N VAL A 443 -7.03 35.64 26.87
CA VAL A 443 -6.11 35.54 28.01
C VAL A 443 -5.97 34.05 28.36
N ALA A 444 -4.78 33.48 28.18
CA ALA A 444 -4.53 32.09 28.55
C ALA A 444 -4.57 31.90 30.08
N SER A 445 -5.24 30.87 30.57
CA SER A 445 -5.27 30.54 32.01
C SER A 445 -4.33 29.39 32.39
N ALA A 446 -3.59 28.86 31.40
CA ALA A 446 -2.75 27.68 31.52
C ALA A 446 -1.60 27.76 30.49
N PRO A 447 -0.44 27.11 30.74
CA PRO A 447 0.59 26.89 29.72
C PRO A 447 0.02 26.24 28.46
N LEU A 448 0.52 26.66 27.29
CA LEU A 448 0.14 26.10 25.99
C LEU A 448 1.26 25.19 25.50
N LEU A 449 1.22 23.94 25.93
CA LEU A 449 2.10 22.90 25.41
C LEU A 449 1.47 22.28 24.17
N VAL A 450 2.21 22.24 23.06
CA VAL A 450 1.81 21.56 21.83
C VAL A 450 2.81 20.48 21.44
N ALA A 451 2.29 19.44 20.80
CA ALA A 451 3.06 18.38 20.15
C ALA A 451 2.80 18.42 18.65
N ALA A 452 3.88 18.50 17.88
CA ALA A 452 3.90 18.44 16.43
C ALA A 452 4.55 17.13 15.99
N ALA A 453 3.81 16.29 15.26
CA ALA A 453 4.32 15.04 14.72
C ALA A 453 4.38 15.10 13.20
N SER A 454 5.45 14.56 12.64
CA SER A 454 5.70 14.52 11.20
C SER A 454 6.62 13.34 10.88
N GLY A 455 7.05 13.22 9.63
CA GLY A 455 8.03 12.22 9.22
C GLY A 455 8.48 12.42 7.79
N GLY A 456 9.32 11.51 7.29
CA GLY A 456 9.81 11.52 5.91
C GLY A 456 8.72 11.21 4.87
N ALA A 457 9.13 11.02 3.62
CA ALA A 457 8.22 10.62 2.54
C ALA A 457 7.38 9.40 2.93
N GLY A 458 6.08 9.43 2.65
CA GLY A 458 5.15 8.34 2.99
C GLY A 458 4.69 8.28 4.45
N TRP A 459 5.17 9.16 5.34
CA TRP A 459 4.64 9.28 6.70
C TRP A 459 3.20 9.81 6.68
N ARG A 460 2.31 9.21 7.48
CA ARG A 460 0.88 9.56 7.52
C ARG A 460 0.41 10.07 8.88
N SER A 461 0.67 9.29 9.93
CA SER A 461 0.30 9.62 11.31
C SER A 461 1.12 8.77 12.29
N ALA A 462 1.08 9.14 13.56
CA ALA A 462 1.61 8.35 14.66
C ALA A 462 0.60 8.28 15.82
N ALA A 463 0.55 7.16 16.54
CA ALA A 463 -0.10 7.09 17.84
C ALA A 463 0.70 7.91 18.85
N LEU A 464 0.03 8.66 19.72
CA LEU A 464 0.65 9.55 20.71
C LEU A 464 0.37 9.08 22.13
N PHE A 465 1.38 9.22 22.98
CA PHE A 465 1.34 8.85 24.39
C PHE A 465 1.94 9.94 25.25
N VAL A 466 1.35 10.22 26.40
CA VAL A 466 2.02 11.01 27.45
C VAL A 466 2.69 10.03 28.40
N MET A 467 3.95 10.28 28.71
CA MET A 467 4.73 9.43 29.61
C MET A 467 4.60 9.96 31.04
N SER A 468 4.28 9.09 31.98
CA SER A 468 4.34 9.41 33.41
C SER A 468 5.79 9.55 33.89
N GLU A 469 5.98 10.07 35.11
CA GLU A 469 7.31 10.09 35.75
C GLU A 469 7.88 8.68 35.97
N SER A 470 7.02 7.67 36.18
CA SER A 470 7.42 6.27 36.30
C SER A 470 7.73 5.59 34.96
N GLY A 471 7.53 6.28 33.82
CA GLY A 471 7.76 5.76 32.47
C GLY A 471 6.57 5.00 31.86
N GLU A 472 5.39 5.07 32.48
CA GLU A 472 4.16 4.49 31.94
C GLU A 472 3.64 5.32 30.77
N ALA A 473 3.31 4.67 29.65
CA ALA A 473 2.79 5.32 28.44
C ALA A 473 1.25 5.36 28.47
N MET A 474 0.69 6.56 28.62
CA MET A 474 -0.77 6.78 28.60
C MET A 474 -1.21 7.25 27.20
N PRO A 475 -2.06 6.49 26.47
CA PRO A 475 -2.47 6.86 25.12
C PRO A 475 -3.36 8.11 25.13
N ILE A 476 -3.09 9.05 24.20
CA ILE A 476 -3.85 10.29 24.03
C ILE A 476 -4.47 10.45 22.63
N GLY A 477 -4.45 9.39 21.83
CA GLY A 477 -4.98 9.36 20.47
C GLY A 477 -3.88 9.35 19.41
N ARG A 478 -4.20 9.85 18.21
CA ARG A 478 -3.23 9.96 17.10
C ARG A 478 -2.74 11.39 16.95
N SER A 479 -1.64 11.54 16.23
CA SER A 479 -1.19 12.84 15.74
C SER A 479 -2.29 13.54 14.96
N ALA A 480 -2.25 14.86 14.98
CA ALA A 480 -2.98 15.69 14.04
C ALA A 480 -2.46 15.48 12.60
N LEU A 481 -2.84 16.37 11.67
CA LEU A 481 -2.28 16.39 10.33
C LEU A 481 -0.74 16.57 10.39
N ARG A 482 -0.02 16.01 9.41
CA ARG A 482 1.45 16.04 9.34
C ARG A 482 2.00 17.45 9.52
N ALA A 483 2.72 17.73 10.60
CA ALA A 483 3.29 19.05 10.84
C ALA A 483 4.36 19.42 9.80
N VAL A 484 4.39 20.69 9.39
CA VAL A 484 5.45 21.23 8.53
C VAL A 484 6.57 21.72 9.45
N MET A 485 7.63 20.91 9.56
CA MET A 485 8.74 21.19 10.45
C MET A 485 10.07 20.73 9.85
N GLY A 486 11.17 21.16 10.46
CA GLY A 486 12.51 20.97 9.95
C GLY A 486 13.55 21.62 10.85
N VAL A 487 14.63 22.11 10.23
CA VAL A 487 15.71 22.83 10.92
C VAL A 487 16.01 24.15 10.20
N ALA A 488 16.36 25.17 10.96
CA ALA A 488 16.97 26.40 10.48
C ALA A 488 18.46 26.15 10.21
N ASP A 489 18.89 26.33 8.96
CA ASP A 489 20.26 26.00 8.53
C ASP A 489 21.30 27.00 9.07
N ASP A 490 20.90 28.26 9.22
CA ASP A 490 21.78 29.36 9.63
C ASP A 490 21.37 29.95 10.98
N ILE A 491 22.36 30.56 11.64
CA ILE A 491 22.10 31.44 12.78
C ILE A 491 21.40 32.70 12.28
N LEU A 492 20.20 32.96 12.76
CA LEU A 492 19.46 34.18 12.44
C LEU A 492 19.94 35.34 13.32
N PRO A 493 20.57 36.38 12.78
CA PRO A 493 21.07 37.48 13.59
C PRO A 493 19.95 38.24 14.31
N GLN A 494 20.34 39.00 15.34
CA GLN A 494 19.42 39.90 16.03
C GLN A 494 18.81 40.90 15.04
N GLY A 495 17.48 40.89 14.95
CA GLY A 495 16.69 41.77 14.10
C GLY A 495 16.03 42.91 14.87
N SER A 496 15.01 43.52 14.27
CA SER A 496 14.11 44.46 14.94
C SER A 496 12.76 43.82 15.21
N ALA A 497 12.20 44.01 16.41
CA ALA A 497 10.82 43.66 16.73
C ALA A 497 9.81 44.73 16.29
N THR A 498 10.28 45.92 15.89
CA THR A 498 9.43 47.08 15.54
C THR A 498 9.31 47.31 14.03
N LEU A 499 10.17 46.67 13.23
CA LEU A 499 10.22 46.80 11.78
C LEU A 499 10.20 45.42 11.13
N VAL A 500 9.68 45.33 9.91
CA VAL A 500 9.85 44.13 9.09
C VAL A 500 11.34 43.98 8.75
N ASP A 501 11.92 42.86 9.14
CA ASP A 501 13.30 42.52 8.85
C ASP A 501 13.41 42.07 7.39
N ARG A 502 13.77 43.03 6.53
CA ARG A 502 14.10 42.80 5.12
C ARG A 502 15.59 42.61 4.89
N ARG A 503 16.41 42.72 5.94
CA ARG A 503 17.88 42.62 5.84
C ARG A 503 18.30 41.15 5.93
N HIS A 504 17.70 40.40 6.84
CA HIS A 504 18.04 39.01 7.06
C HIS A 504 17.05 38.08 6.37
N SER A 505 17.53 36.88 6.04
CA SER A 505 16.72 35.78 5.53
C SER A 505 17.05 34.52 6.30
N LEU A 506 16.05 33.67 6.52
CA LEU A 506 16.23 32.39 7.19
C LEU A 506 16.20 31.26 6.16
N ARG A 507 17.26 30.44 6.09
CA ARG A 507 17.22 29.19 5.32
C ARG A 507 16.74 28.06 6.22
N VAL A 508 15.79 27.27 5.73
CA VAL A 508 15.23 26.13 6.44
C VAL A 508 15.26 24.89 5.56
N THR A 509 15.64 23.76 6.15
CA THR A 509 15.53 22.42 5.55
C THR A 509 14.37 21.68 6.21
N LEU A 510 13.33 21.37 5.44
CA LEU A 510 12.15 20.61 5.89
C LEU A 510 12.44 19.11 5.96
N LEU A 511 11.61 18.36 6.68
CA LEU A 511 11.84 16.91 6.86
C LEU A 511 11.59 16.06 5.60
N ALA A 512 10.93 16.60 4.58
CA ALA A 512 10.71 15.93 3.31
C ALA A 512 10.48 16.94 2.17
N ASP A 513 10.72 16.49 0.95
CA ASP A 513 10.64 17.30 -0.28
C ASP A 513 9.21 17.57 -0.77
N ASP A 514 8.22 16.83 -0.24
CA ASP A 514 6.79 17.01 -0.47
C ASP A 514 6.14 18.02 0.50
N MET A 515 6.89 18.51 1.49
CA MET A 515 6.44 19.62 2.35
C MET A 515 6.60 20.96 1.63
N MET A 516 5.60 21.82 1.76
CA MET A 516 5.54 23.09 1.04
C MET A 516 5.37 24.26 2.00
N LEU A 517 6.18 25.31 1.81
CA LEU A 517 5.98 26.63 2.39
C LEU A 517 5.53 27.61 1.29
N GLY A 518 4.50 28.40 1.59
CA GLY A 518 3.97 29.42 0.69
C GLY A 518 4.20 30.83 1.25
N GLY A 519 4.35 31.82 0.37
CA GLY A 519 4.35 33.22 0.77
C GLY A 519 2.98 33.70 1.26
N ALA A 520 2.95 34.83 1.94
CA ALA A 520 1.74 35.49 2.42
C ALA A 520 1.85 37.00 2.23
N ASP A 521 0.76 37.62 1.80
CA ASP A 521 0.65 39.08 1.76
C ASP A 521 0.32 39.66 3.15
N GLU A 522 0.33 40.99 3.27
CA GLU A 522 0.06 41.70 4.52
C GLU A 522 -1.28 41.27 5.16
N ALA A 523 -2.32 41.07 4.36
CA ALA A 523 -3.64 40.69 4.86
C ALA A 523 -3.64 39.28 5.44
N ALA A 524 -3.02 38.32 4.74
CA ALA A 524 -2.86 36.94 5.20
C ALA A 524 -1.99 36.85 6.47
N LEU A 525 -0.88 37.60 6.51
CA LEU A 525 -0.05 37.72 7.71
C LEU A 525 -0.82 38.31 8.89
N GLY A 526 -1.60 39.35 8.64
CA GLY A 526 -2.51 39.95 9.61
C GLY A 526 -3.55 38.97 10.16
N GLN A 527 -3.88 37.90 9.44
CA GLN A 527 -4.75 36.81 9.88
C GLN A 527 -4.02 35.69 10.63
N GLY A 528 -2.68 35.76 10.75
CA GLY A 528 -1.86 34.77 11.44
C GLY A 528 -1.22 33.72 10.54
N ARG A 529 -1.28 33.88 9.21
CA ARG A 529 -0.59 32.98 8.27
C ARG A 529 0.94 33.08 8.45
N ASN A 530 1.63 32.02 8.07
CA ASN A 530 3.10 31.93 8.10
C ASN A 530 3.74 32.16 9.48
N LEU A 531 2.99 31.98 10.57
CA LEU A 531 3.57 31.98 11.91
C LEU A 531 4.41 30.70 12.09
N CYS A 532 5.65 30.85 12.50
CA CYS A 532 6.57 29.74 12.75
C CYS A 532 7.34 29.96 14.05
N LEU A 533 7.72 28.86 14.68
CA LEU A 533 8.65 28.83 15.80
C LEU A 533 10.04 28.47 15.29
N VAL A 534 11.03 29.27 15.66
CA VAL A 534 12.45 29.04 15.38
C VAL A 534 13.20 29.16 16.69
N GLY A 535 13.69 28.03 17.21
CA GLY A 535 14.23 27.98 18.57
C GLY A 535 13.15 28.39 19.58
N GLY A 536 13.35 29.54 20.24
CA GLY A 536 12.39 30.14 21.17
C GLY A 536 11.60 31.34 20.61
N GLU A 537 11.82 31.72 19.36
CA GLU A 537 11.23 32.92 18.76
C GLU A 537 10.03 32.58 17.85
N LEU A 538 8.94 33.32 18.00
CA LEU A 538 7.84 33.30 17.04
C LEU A 538 8.07 34.35 15.95
N ILE A 539 8.13 33.88 14.70
CA ILE A 539 8.43 34.67 13.51
C ILE A 539 7.30 34.50 12.48
N GLN A 540 6.98 35.56 11.74
CA GLN A 540 6.22 35.44 10.49
C GLN A 540 7.10 35.78 9.28
N PHE A 541 6.81 35.22 8.10
CA PHE A 541 7.54 35.50 6.87
C PHE A 541 6.61 35.84 5.68
N GLU A 542 6.99 36.85 4.90
CA GLU A 542 6.26 37.29 3.69
C GLU A 542 6.53 36.36 2.50
N HIS A 543 7.78 35.98 2.29
CA HIS A 543 8.20 35.19 1.13
C HIS A 543 8.81 33.86 1.54
N ALA A 544 8.49 32.81 0.78
CA ALA A 544 9.13 31.50 0.85
C ALA A 544 9.61 31.09 -0.55
N GLU A 545 10.91 31.17 -0.78
CA GLU A 545 11.56 30.78 -2.02
C GLU A 545 12.13 29.36 -1.88
N ARG A 546 11.69 28.40 -2.69
CA ARG A 546 12.25 27.05 -2.70
C ARG A 546 13.61 27.06 -3.39
N ILE A 547 14.67 26.74 -2.65
CA ILE A 547 16.08 26.77 -3.10
C ILE A 547 16.71 25.37 -3.23
N GLY A 548 15.96 24.31 -2.90
CA GLY A 548 16.35 22.90 -3.01
C GLY A 548 15.14 21.97 -2.98
N ALA A 549 15.33 20.65 -2.92
CA ALA A 549 14.23 19.69 -2.84
C ALA A 549 13.38 19.90 -1.57
N ASP A 550 14.03 20.07 -0.43
CA ASP A 550 13.42 20.25 0.89
C ASP A 550 13.83 21.58 1.53
N ARG A 551 14.51 22.47 0.79
CA ARG A 551 15.10 23.70 1.32
C ARG A 551 14.39 24.95 0.84
N TYR A 552 14.16 25.87 1.77
CA TYR A 552 13.52 27.16 1.54
C TYR A 552 14.34 28.31 2.09
N ARG A 553 14.31 29.46 1.41
CA ARG A 553 14.73 30.76 1.93
C ARG A 553 13.49 31.58 2.28
N LEU A 554 13.40 32.00 3.53
CA LEU A 554 12.33 32.83 4.07
C LEU A 554 12.81 34.27 4.23
N SER A 555 12.02 35.24 3.79
CA SER A 555 12.36 36.67 3.87
C SER A 555 11.15 37.55 4.14
N GLY A 556 11.39 38.82 4.48
CA GLY A 556 10.36 39.73 4.99
C GLY A 556 9.87 39.28 6.36
N LEU A 557 10.81 39.14 7.30
CA LEU A 557 10.57 38.48 8.58
C LEU A 557 9.98 39.48 9.60
N ARG A 558 8.91 39.09 10.30
CA ARG A 558 8.40 39.79 11.49
C ARG A 558 8.86 39.04 12.72
N ARG A 559 9.71 39.68 13.50
CA ARG A 559 10.48 39.06 14.58
C ARG A 559 9.82 39.28 15.94
N GLY A 560 10.11 38.39 16.89
CA GLY A 560 9.76 38.51 18.30
C GLY A 560 8.26 38.57 18.60
N LEU A 561 7.43 37.97 17.73
CA LEU A 561 5.98 38.05 17.86
C LEU A 561 5.48 37.44 19.17
N ARG A 562 4.36 37.96 19.66
CA ARG A 562 3.71 37.49 20.90
C ARG A 562 4.64 37.52 22.14
N GLY A 563 5.56 38.49 22.21
CA GLY A 563 6.41 38.70 23.39
C GLY A 563 7.67 37.83 23.41
N THR A 564 8.12 37.36 22.25
CA THR A 564 9.29 36.49 22.11
C THR A 564 10.56 37.24 21.71
N GLU A 565 10.59 38.58 21.85
CA GLU A 565 11.74 39.39 21.44
C GLU A 565 13.03 39.03 22.18
N TRP A 566 12.91 38.51 23.41
CA TRP A 566 14.04 38.03 24.21
C TRP A 566 14.79 36.86 23.55
N ALA A 567 14.11 36.06 22.72
CA ALA A 567 14.71 34.91 22.05
C ALA A 567 15.59 35.32 20.85
N MET A 568 15.43 36.54 20.33
CA MET A 568 16.17 37.03 19.15
C MET A 568 17.68 37.06 19.35
N ALA A 569 18.15 37.24 20.59
CA ALA A 569 19.57 37.26 20.92
C ALA A 569 20.16 35.86 21.13
N GLY A 570 19.31 34.83 21.22
CA GLY A 570 19.69 33.47 21.60
C GLY A 570 19.85 32.49 20.44
N HIS A 571 19.68 32.92 19.19
CA HIS A 571 19.70 32.01 18.05
C HIS A 571 21.02 31.27 17.89
N GLY A 572 20.93 29.93 17.83
CA GLY A 572 22.02 29.01 17.53
C GLY A 572 21.95 28.43 16.11
N PRO A 573 22.96 27.65 15.69
CA PRO A 573 22.91 26.91 14.44
C PRO A 573 21.95 25.69 14.56
N SER A 574 21.33 25.29 13.45
CA SER A 574 20.50 24.06 13.36
C SER A 574 19.31 24.03 14.31
N GLU A 575 18.68 25.17 14.56
CA GLU A 575 17.53 25.24 15.45
C GLU A 575 16.28 24.56 14.88
N PRO A 576 15.42 23.99 15.75
CA PRO A 576 14.14 23.46 15.31
C PRO A 576 13.29 24.54 14.64
N PHE A 577 12.75 24.21 13.47
CA PHE A 577 11.77 25.02 12.75
C PHE A 577 10.42 24.30 12.78
N LEU A 578 9.36 25.01 13.17
CA LEU A 578 7.98 24.51 13.14
C LEU A 578 7.05 25.57 12.60
N LEU A 579 6.33 25.29 11.50
CA LEU A 579 5.21 26.11 11.07
C LEU A 579 4.01 25.87 12.00
N ILE A 580 3.46 26.94 12.57
CA ILE A 580 2.35 26.90 13.50
C ILE A 580 1.04 26.89 12.72
N GLU A 581 0.44 25.71 12.59
CA GLU A 581 -0.90 25.50 12.04
C GLU A 581 -1.70 24.67 13.05
N GLU A 582 -2.78 25.22 13.60
CA GLU A 582 -3.47 24.62 14.75
C GLU A 582 -4.04 23.22 14.48
N ASP A 583 -4.44 22.94 13.24
CA ASP A 583 -4.94 21.63 12.78
C ASP A 583 -3.86 20.57 12.59
N ARG A 584 -2.58 20.95 12.75
CA ARG A 584 -1.39 20.09 12.73
C ARG A 584 -0.76 19.92 14.11
N LEU A 585 -1.36 20.49 15.16
CA LEU A 585 -0.85 20.46 16.53
C LEU A 585 -1.82 19.72 17.45
N VAL A 586 -1.26 18.97 18.41
CA VAL A 586 -2.02 18.36 19.50
C VAL A 586 -1.63 19.02 20.81
N GLU A 587 -2.57 19.31 21.69
CA GLU A 587 -2.30 19.76 23.07
C GLU A 587 -2.29 18.53 24.01
N PRO A 588 -1.13 17.90 24.26
CA PRO A 588 -1.07 16.56 24.85
C PRO A 588 -1.65 16.49 26.27
N LEU A 589 -1.41 17.51 27.10
CA LEU A 589 -1.95 17.56 28.46
C LEU A 589 -3.46 17.81 28.47
N ALA A 590 -3.93 18.70 27.59
CA ALA A 590 -5.36 18.99 27.45
C ALA A 590 -6.14 17.75 26.95
N ALA A 591 -5.53 16.92 26.10
CA ALA A 591 -6.12 15.64 25.66
C ALA A 591 -6.38 14.68 26.84
N MET A 592 -5.58 14.74 27.91
CA MET A 592 -5.79 14.01 29.16
C MET A 592 -6.70 14.74 30.16
N GLY A 593 -7.19 15.94 29.83
CA GLY A 593 -7.89 16.81 30.79
C GLY A 593 -6.98 17.34 31.90
N ARG A 594 -5.67 17.40 31.68
CA ARG A 594 -4.68 17.98 32.59
C ARG A 594 -4.22 19.36 32.10
N VAL A 595 -3.66 20.13 33.02
CA VAL A 595 -3.02 21.42 32.74
C VAL A 595 -1.53 21.29 33.05
N GLY A 596 -0.68 21.93 32.23
CA GLY A 596 0.75 21.99 32.49
C GLY A 596 1.07 22.89 33.68
N GLU A 597 2.04 22.49 34.49
CA GLU A 597 2.57 23.30 35.59
C GLU A 597 3.96 23.82 35.21
N PRO A 598 4.23 25.13 35.33
CA PRO A 598 5.57 25.67 35.13
C PRO A 598 6.60 24.95 36.01
N GLY A 599 7.72 24.53 35.41
CA GLY A 599 8.78 23.74 36.05
C GLY A 599 8.60 22.23 35.94
N ALA A 600 7.41 21.73 35.61
CA ALA A 600 7.21 20.29 35.41
C ALA A 600 7.85 19.80 34.10
N MET A 601 8.28 18.54 34.09
CA MET A 601 8.79 17.88 32.88
C MET A 601 7.64 17.25 32.10
N ALA A 602 7.42 17.69 30.87
CA ALA A 602 6.51 17.03 29.94
C ALA A 602 7.28 16.02 29.07
N ARG A 603 6.75 14.81 28.95
CA ARG A 603 7.30 13.74 28.10
C ARG A 603 6.19 13.17 27.23
N VAL A 604 6.42 13.14 25.92
CA VAL A 604 5.48 12.60 24.93
C VAL A 604 6.22 11.62 24.05
N ALA A 605 5.60 10.48 23.77
CA ALA A 605 6.09 9.49 22.82
C ALA A 605 5.15 9.41 21.61
N ALA A 606 5.72 9.12 20.44
CA ALA A 606 5.00 8.88 19.21
C ALA A 606 5.43 7.54 18.60
N LEU A 607 4.49 6.78 18.04
CA LEU A 607 4.76 5.55 17.31
C LEU A 607 3.97 5.54 16.00
N GLY A 608 4.67 5.75 14.89
CA GLY A 608 4.16 5.65 13.53
C GLY A 608 4.43 4.28 12.90
N LEU A 609 3.78 4.04 11.77
CA LEU A 609 3.87 2.76 11.02
C LEU A 609 5.30 2.39 10.58
N GLY A 610 6.12 3.39 10.26
CA GLY A 610 7.50 3.19 9.83
C GLY A 610 8.51 3.08 10.97
N ASP A 611 8.06 3.16 12.23
CA ASP A 611 8.97 3.23 13.37
C ASP A 611 9.30 1.84 13.92
N VAL A 612 10.58 1.62 14.21
CA VAL A 612 11.06 0.40 14.88
C VAL A 612 10.94 0.48 16.41
N ALA A 613 10.83 1.69 16.95
CA ALA A 613 10.68 1.98 18.38
C ALA A 613 9.98 3.34 18.56
N PRO A 614 9.32 3.60 19.71
CA PRO A 614 8.71 4.89 19.98
C PRO A 614 9.72 6.04 19.94
N VAL A 615 9.30 7.16 19.32
CA VAL A 615 10.06 8.41 19.27
C VAL A 615 9.60 9.31 20.42
N GLU A 616 10.50 9.59 21.36
CA GLU A 616 10.19 10.44 22.52
C GLU A 616 10.67 11.88 22.32
N ALA A 617 9.89 12.82 22.85
CA ALA A 617 10.26 14.22 23.02
C ALA A 617 9.94 14.64 24.46
N ALA A 618 10.83 15.45 25.05
CA ALA A 618 10.70 15.92 26.42
C ALA A 618 11.07 17.40 26.53
N MET A 619 10.39 18.14 27.39
CA MET A 619 10.75 19.52 27.72
C MET A 619 10.26 19.92 29.11
N THR A 620 10.94 20.88 29.73
CA THR A 620 10.43 21.57 30.91
C THR A 620 9.41 22.62 30.49
N ILE A 621 8.26 22.66 31.15
CA ILE A 621 7.21 23.64 30.89
C ILE A 621 7.65 24.99 31.49
N GLU A 622 7.78 26.02 30.66
CA GLU A 622 8.12 27.40 31.10
C GLU A 622 6.87 28.24 31.39
N GLY A 623 5.72 27.88 30.79
CA GLY A 623 4.49 28.64 30.88
C GLY A 623 4.47 29.88 29.99
N ALA A 624 5.01 29.81 28.76
CA ALA A 624 5.14 30.98 27.89
C ALA A 624 3.80 31.70 27.64
N ALA A 625 2.68 30.95 27.63
CA ALA A 625 1.33 31.50 27.48
C ALA A 625 0.84 32.38 28.66
N ILE A 626 1.36 32.14 29.86
CA ILE A 626 0.88 32.76 31.11
C ILE A 626 1.86 33.78 31.70
N VAL A 627 3.05 33.91 31.12
CA VAL A 627 4.07 34.89 31.53
C VAL A 627 3.81 36.24 30.85
N PRO A 628 3.63 37.34 31.60
CA PRO A 628 3.53 38.67 31.01
C PRO A 628 4.80 39.05 30.23
N PRO A 629 4.65 39.71 29.06
CA PRO A 629 5.78 40.26 28.32
C PRO A 629 6.52 41.33 29.14
N SER A 630 7.81 41.53 28.87
CA SER A 630 8.62 42.54 29.55
C SER A 630 8.13 43.96 29.26
N PRO A 631 8.07 44.89 30.24
CA PRO A 631 7.77 46.29 29.98
C PRO A 631 8.70 46.91 28.92
N VAL A 632 8.25 47.97 28.25
CA VAL A 632 9.04 48.65 27.21
C VAL A 632 9.17 50.14 27.47
N HIS A 633 10.05 50.81 26.73
CA HIS A 633 10.30 52.26 26.84
C HIS A 633 10.63 52.70 28.27
N LEU A 634 11.54 51.98 28.94
CA LEU A 634 12.03 52.38 30.24
C LEU A 634 12.70 53.76 30.10
N THR A 635 12.42 54.63 31.06
CA THR A 635 12.96 56.00 31.12
C THR A 635 13.41 56.27 32.54
N VAL A 636 14.52 57.00 32.66
CA VAL A 636 15.03 57.49 33.94
C VAL A 636 15.23 58.99 33.81
N ARG A 637 14.64 59.77 34.70
CA ARG A 637 14.73 61.24 34.70
C ARG A 637 15.01 61.77 36.10
N GLY A 638 15.95 62.69 36.22
CA GLY A 638 16.25 63.32 37.51
C GLY A 638 15.07 64.15 38.02
N GLU A 639 14.76 64.03 39.31
CA GLU A 639 13.68 64.77 39.97
C GLU A 639 13.98 64.98 41.46
N GLY A 640 14.03 66.24 41.90
CA GLY A 640 14.08 66.57 43.34
C GLY A 640 15.28 65.99 44.10
N GLY A 641 16.41 65.71 43.44
CA GLY A 641 17.59 65.05 44.04
C GLY A 641 17.52 63.52 44.03
N GLY A 642 16.52 62.94 43.39
CA GLY A 642 16.43 61.50 43.08
C GLY A 642 16.04 61.29 41.61
N TRP A 643 15.35 60.19 41.34
CA TRP A 643 15.06 59.72 39.98
C TRP A 643 13.63 59.23 39.83
N ARG A 644 12.93 59.69 38.80
CA ARG A 644 11.67 59.10 38.33
C ARG A 644 11.98 58.06 37.27
N ILE A 645 11.59 56.83 37.53
CA ILE A 645 11.70 55.70 36.61
C ILE A 645 10.30 55.40 36.06
N GLY A 646 10.14 55.44 34.75
CA GLY A 646 8.86 55.17 34.07
C GLY A 646 8.99 54.14 32.96
N TRP A 647 7.92 53.43 32.66
CA TRP A 647 7.87 52.43 31.59
C TRP A 647 6.48 52.39 30.94
N ILE A 648 6.33 51.63 29.86
CA ILE A 648 5.05 51.36 29.21
C ILE A 648 4.69 49.89 29.42
N ARG A 649 3.46 49.66 29.90
CA ARG A 649 2.87 48.33 30.11
C ARG A 649 2.74 47.58 28.79
N ARG A 650 2.97 46.27 28.83
CA ARG A 650 2.57 45.36 27.76
C ARG A 650 1.53 44.38 28.30
N SER A 651 0.75 43.79 27.41
CA SER A 651 -0.25 42.78 27.77
C SER A 651 -0.02 41.51 26.99
N ARG A 652 -0.30 40.36 27.62
CA ARG A 652 -0.35 39.06 26.93
C ARG A 652 -1.66 38.82 26.18
N ALA A 653 -2.58 39.79 26.22
CA ALA A 653 -3.79 39.85 25.43
C ALA A 653 -3.81 41.10 24.55
N GLY A 654 -4.62 41.08 23.48
CA GLY A 654 -4.79 42.25 22.62
C GLY A 654 -3.56 42.58 21.78
N TRP A 655 -2.90 41.56 21.21
CA TRP A 655 -1.73 41.71 20.34
C TRP A 655 -2.00 42.46 19.03
N ARG A 656 -3.27 42.69 18.68
CA ARG A 656 -3.69 43.51 17.54
C ARG A 656 -4.31 44.80 18.06
N TRP A 657 -3.85 45.93 17.52
CA TRP A 657 -4.36 47.25 17.90
C TRP A 657 -5.62 47.63 17.09
N ASN A 658 -6.72 46.91 17.33
CA ASN A 658 -7.94 47.03 16.54
C ASN A 658 -8.86 48.18 16.97
N SER A 659 -8.77 48.61 18.23
CA SER A 659 -9.74 49.53 18.85
C SER A 659 -9.29 50.98 18.94
N GLY A 660 -8.01 51.28 18.67
CA GLY A 660 -7.40 52.60 18.90
C GLY A 660 -7.22 53.00 20.37
N GLY A 661 -7.71 52.18 21.32
CA GLY A 661 -7.46 52.33 22.76
C GLY A 661 -6.23 51.56 23.23
N ASP A 662 -5.88 51.67 24.52
CA ASP A 662 -4.81 50.87 25.11
C ASP A 662 -5.18 49.36 25.14
N VAL A 663 -4.17 48.50 25.18
CA VAL A 663 -4.35 47.05 25.26
C VAL A 663 -5.02 46.66 26.59
N PRO A 664 -5.86 45.62 26.64
CA PRO A 664 -6.47 45.16 27.89
C PRO A 664 -5.41 44.80 28.94
N LEU A 665 -5.76 44.85 30.23
CA LEU A 665 -4.81 44.52 31.31
C LEU A 665 -4.26 43.08 31.18
N GLY A 666 -5.15 42.12 30.90
CA GLY A 666 -4.78 40.71 30.77
C GLY A 666 -4.46 40.01 32.09
N GLU A 667 -4.51 40.73 33.21
CA GLU A 667 -4.30 40.27 34.59
C GLU A 667 -5.43 40.80 35.49
N GLU A 668 -5.55 40.26 36.70
CA GLU A 668 -6.54 40.74 37.68
C GLU A 668 -6.20 42.13 38.25
N VAL A 669 -4.90 42.42 38.42
CA VAL A 669 -4.38 43.68 38.98
C VAL A 669 -3.11 44.09 38.23
N GLU A 670 -2.93 45.39 38.01
CA GLU A 670 -1.67 45.94 37.52
C GLU A 670 -0.66 46.09 38.67
N ARG A 671 0.44 45.34 38.60
CA ARG A 671 1.52 45.37 39.60
C ARG A 671 2.87 45.11 38.96
N TYR A 672 3.90 45.81 39.44
CA TYR A 672 5.28 45.68 38.97
C TYR A 672 6.21 45.42 40.13
N ALA A 673 7.20 44.55 39.90
CA ALA A 673 8.34 44.37 40.79
C ALA A 673 9.56 45.08 40.18
N ILE A 674 10.20 45.92 40.98
CA ILE A 674 11.37 46.71 40.61
C ILE A 674 12.57 46.25 41.44
N ARG A 675 13.70 46.00 40.78
CA ARG A 675 14.99 45.78 41.44
C ARG A 675 15.98 46.84 40.96
N LEU A 676 16.71 47.43 41.89
CA LEU A 676 17.83 48.30 41.61
C LEU A 676 19.10 47.50 41.89
N LEU A 677 20.02 47.45 40.93
CA LEU A 677 21.25 46.68 41.03
C LEU A 677 22.47 47.60 40.90
N ASP A 678 23.48 47.36 41.73
CA ASP A 678 24.83 47.89 41.59
C ASP A 678 25.74 46.70 41.17
N GLY A 679 26.14 46.69 39.90
CA GLY A 679 26.68 45.48 39.27
C GLY A 679 25.68 44.32 39.33
N GLY A 680 26.03 43.23 40.01
CA GLY A 680 25.14 42.07 40.21
C GLY A 680 24.39 42.07 41.54
N ALA A 681 24.66 43.02 42.44
CA ALA A 681 24.06 43.06 43.78
C ALA A 681 22.77 43.87 43.78
N VAL A 682 21.69 43.29 44.30
CA VAL A 682 20.42 44.01 44.48
C VAL A 682 20.57 44.99 45.65
N VAL A 683 20.60 46.29 45.35
CA VAL A 683 20.69 47.35 46.37
C VAL A 683 19.31 47.74 46.89
N ARG A 684 18.26 47.60 46.09
CA ARG A 684 16.88 47.87 46.51
C ARG A 684 15.88 47.00 45.77
N SER A 685 14.80 46.64 46.43
CA SER A 685 13.59 46.07 45.81
C SER A 685 12.39 46.94 46.17
N ALA A 686 11.52 47.15 45.19
CA ALA A 686 10.31 47.96 45.34
C ALA A 686 9.18 47.35 44.50
N GLU A 687 7.97 47.81 44.77
CA GLU A 687 6.79 47.48 43.98
C GLU A 687 6.04 48.75 43.60
N SER A 688 5.34 48.69 42.46
CA SER A 688 4.46 49.77 42.02
C SER A 688 3.17 49.20 41.44
N GLY A 689 2.03 49.84 41.75
CA GLY A 689 0.73 49.56 41.14
C GLY A 689 0.45 50.39 39.88
N VAL A 690 1.42 51.21 39.46
CA VAL A 690 1.33 52.09 38.27
C VAL A 690 2.65 51.97 37.48
N PRO A 691 2.69 52.34 36.19
CA PRO A 691 3.87 52.15 35.35
C PRO A 691 4.98 53.21 35.59
N GLN A 692 5.20 53.55 36.86
CA GLN A 692 6.25 54.44 37.32
C GLN A 692 6.64 54.13 38.76
N TRP A 693 7.88 54.46 39.12
CA TRP A 693 8.38 54.41 40.49
C TRP A 693 9.37 55.56 40.72
N THR A 694 9.34 56.15 41.91
CA THR A 694 10.24 57.24 42.29
C THR A 694 11.30 56.72 43.26
N TYR A 695 12.56 56.84 42.86
CA TYR A 695 13.73 56.61 43.69
C TYR A 695 14.17 57.96 44.26
N ASP A 696 13.57 58.37 45.38
CA ASP A 696 13.75 59.72 45.92
C ASP A 696 15.14 59.94 46.56
N ALA A 697 15.46 61.20 46.87
CA ALA A 697 16.74 61.58 47.45
C ALA A 697 17.04 60.89 48.80
N ALA A 698 16.01 60.56 49.58
CA ALA A 698 16.20 59.85 50.85
C ALA A 698 16.57 58.38 50.62
N MET A 699 15.98 57.75 49.60
CA MET A 699 16.34 56.40 49.19
C MET A 699 17.76 56.34 48.61
N VAL A 700 18.15 57.31 47.77
CA VAL A 700 19.53 57.43 47.23
C VAL A 700 20.55 57.53 48.38
N ALA A 701 20.27 58.38 49.37
CA ALA A 701 21.13 58.55 50.53
C ALA A 701 21.19 57.29 51.41
N ALA A 702 20.06 56.62 51.63
CA ALA A 702 19.98 55.40 52.44
C ALA A 702 20.74 54.23 51.80
N ASP A 703 20.70 54.11 50.46
CA ASP A 703 21.38 53.04 49.74
C ASP A 703 22.85 53.37 49.44
N GLY A 704 23.27 54.62 49.62
CA GLY A 704 24.65 55.06 49.36
C GLY A 704 25.05 54.98 47.88
N THR A 705 24.08 55.20 46.98
CA THR A 705 24.20 54.96 45.53
C THR A 705 24.57 56.19 44.72
N ALA A 706 24.65 57.37 45.35
CA ALA A 706 24.98 58.63 44.66
C ALA A 706 26.29 58.51 43.86
N GLY A 707 26.23 58.86 42.57
CA GLY A 707 27.33 58.80 41.61
C GLY A 707 27.64 57.40 41.07
N ARG A 708 26.88 56.36 41.45
CA ARG A 708 27.13 54.99 40.99
C ARG A 708 26.35 54.66 39.71
N SER A 709 26.92 53.79 38.89
CA SER A 709 26.22 53.20 37.75
C SER A 709 25.31 52.08 38.24
N LEU A 710 24.01 52.24 38.06
CA LEU A 710 23.00 51.27 38.50
C LEU A 710 22.21 50.74 37.31
N VAL A 711 21.65 49.54 37.48
CA VAL A 711 20.68 48.94 36.58
C VAL A 711 19.32 48.92 37.28
N VAL A 712 18.29 49.48 36.66
CA VAL A 712 16.91 49.24 37.10
C VAL A 712 16.34 48.09 36.29
N GLU A 713 15.90 47.06 36.97
CA GLU A 713 15.10 45.97 36.41
C GLU A 713 13.63 46.15 36.80
N VAL A 714 12.75 46.10 35.81
CA VAL A 714 11.30 46.15 36.00
C VAL A 714 10.67 44.92 35.35
N ARG A 715 9.77 44.25 36.06
CA ARG A 715 8.90 43.22 35.48
C ARG A 715 7.46 43.41 35.95
N GLN A 716 6.50 43.10 35.08
CA GLN A 716 5.10 43.01 35.48
C GLN A 716 4.87 41.72 36.27
N MET A 717 4.09 41.79 37.34
CA MET A 717 3.69 40.64 38.14
C MET A 717 2.32 40.16 37.63
N GLY A 718 2.30 39.05 36.88
CA GLY A 718 1.07 38.45 36.39
C GLY A 718 0.36 37.62 37.46
N THR A 719 -0.92 37.31 37.24
CA THR A 719 -1.72 36.50 38.17
C THR A 719 -1.17 35.08 38.32
N LEU A 720 -0.60 34.52 37.25
CA LEU A 720 -0.15 33.11 37.20
C LEU A 720 1.37 32.95 37.18
N ALA A 721 2.12 33.96 36.74
CA ALA A 721 3.58 33.92 36.68
C ALA A 721 4.18 35.34 36.69
N PRO A 722 5.40 35.53 37.24
CA PRO A 722 6.14 36.78 37.09
C PRO A 722 6.55 36.98 35.62
N GLY A 723 6.37 38.20 35.12
CA GLY A 723 6.74 38.58 33.76
C GLY A 723 8.24 38.63 33.52
N ARG A 724 8.62 38.78 32.25
CA ARG A 724 10.02 38.95 31.86
C ARG A 724 10.56 40.32 32.29
N VAL A 725 11.85 40.37 32.56
CA VAL A 725 12.54 41.58 33.04
C VAL A 725 12.86 42.50 31.87
N ALA A 726 12.64 43.79 32.07
CA ALA A 726 13.21 44.87 31.26
C ALA A 726 14.21 45.65 32.11
N ALA A 727 15.33 46.05 31.52
CA ALA A 727 16.43 46.72 32.22
C ALA A 727 16.82 48.05 31.56
N ILE A 728 17.25 49.02 32.36
CA ILE A 728 17.87 50.26 31.90
C ILE A 728 19.00 50.68 32.86
N ASP A 729 20.11 51.12 32.29
CA ASP A 729 21.25 51.63 33.05
C ASP A 729 21.13 53.15 33.25
N PHE A 730 21.52 53.63 34.43
CA PHE A 730 21.65 55.06 34.71
C PHE A 730 22.73 55.32 35.77
N VAL A 731 23.20 56.56 35.86
CA VAL A 731 24.11 56.99 36.92
C VAL A 731 23.30 57.75 37.96
N ALA A 732 23.28 57.24 39.19
CA ALA A 732 22.41 57.71 40.27
C ALA A 732 22.90 58.97 41.00
#